data_AF-A0A5E4ILF1-F1
#
_entry.id   AF-A0A5E4ILF1-F1
#
_cell.length_a   1.000
_cell.length_b   1.000
_cell.length_c   1.000
_cell.angle_alpha   90.00
_cell.angle_beta   90.00
_cell.angle_gamma   90.00
#
_symmetry.space_group_name_H-M   'P 1'
#
loop_
_entity.id
_entity.type
_entity.pdbx_description
1 polymer ?
#
loop_
_entity_poly.entity_id
_entity_poly.type
_entity_poly.pdbx_seq_one_letter_code
_entity_poly.pdbx_strand_id
1 'polypeptide(L)'
;MRDGFLLRFIENEYYLQNMPLDTDKFVNYCKNRGVDTNEKELEFFEREGLFYPIIRIDKPIGEEEIIIFAKDDGKMYTRPLKEGLIAGEKEIRKDKRYYYSSYNFSSFYKEMFLGWIKAGIMFDPSRKPFQTWSSFIGEELMFDNKKIVSLYSSHQIYWLYILKKSYCYKLNLAGDAISIFSAVSNSYWFLSETGPCELSTIEDFYSKLKKLGRDDLFKYYFDIDCKKEKLKNDFKHFELLLEFLISIQNVYTPYGRSGAKEIQITNTFPRSTEWEVKRKAFNPNDSLKALNLDIRSVVHWYKHFSRKAIDLLGGERYDFAQLWKNIRWSIKDDLKGNFRMGVEFLQWALMLKVFIEDYLGRKIFDIDEVINCTVDLVLECDIHTIEGCFNLRGVRNRNYSDEDKNYWDDKYKRLFYLANQFGFDYQPRIMVFVEGETEERVLPKIFEWYFDAPQDHGIEIIGFKGVEKLISTSTTAKQLRDLITEIRKDDKIPFLTPKQSTKLNKIIDKLERMNIIFSNWSSFIHFNLEKWQIIPFFIADYEGSITKFLDYGRPIKFGDDDYNVPRQWRYLWGVDNDNKPFIGNNFELANFTDSEIKVAIDEVLDGSINIEKIIEIRSLGLGINELDERVDAPGNKIKIANILINNLFKNYQDRGDSSISDRPVFIAIRKIIEIAASNKPPMNRMIEIENKKIIYDILKSGE
;
A
#
# COMPACT_ATOMS: atom_id res chain seq x y z
N MET A 1 -1.05 27.55 -25.75
CA MET A 1 -1.05 28.19 -24.42
C MET A 1 -1.34 29.68 -24.55
N ARG A 2 -2.03 30.28 -23.57
CA ARG A 2 -2.40 31.70 -23.57
C ARG A 2 -1.22 32.64 -23.42
N ASP A 3 -1.42 33.86 -23.89
CA ASP A 3 -0.44 34.94 -23.78
C ASP A 3 0.02 35.15 -22.35
N GLY A 4 1.34 35.27 -22.21
CA GLY A 4 2.03 35.42 -20.92
C GLY A 4 2.06 34.17 -20.05
N PHE A 5 1.62 32.99 -20.51
CA PHE A 5 1.70 31.76 -19.71
C PHE A 5 3.13 31.49 -19.21
N LEU A 6 4.10 31.49 -20.12
CA LEU A 6 5.50 31.17 -19.80
C LEU A 6 6.10 32.15 -18.78
N LEU A 7 5.77 33.44 -18.92
CA LEU A 7 6.20 34.46 -17.96
C LEU A 7 5.61 34.18 -16.57
N ARG A 8 4.29 33.97 -16.48
CA ARG A 8 3.62 33.62 -15.21
C ARG A 8 4.14 32.31 -14.62
N PHE A 9 4.45 31.32 -15.45
CA PHE A 9 5.01 30.04 -15.04
C PHE A 9 6.34 30.20 -14.30
N ILE A 10 7.22 31.09 -14.78
CA ILE A 10 8.49 31.38 -14.14
C ILE A 10 8.33 32.35 -12.95
N GLU A 11 7.56 33.44 -13.11
CA GLU A 11 7.37 34.45 -12.05
C GLU A 11 6.78 33.86 -10.78
N ASN A 12 5.77 32.99 -10.93
CA ASN A 12 5.10 32.32 -9.81
C ASN A 12 5.75 30.98 -9.44
N GLU A 13 6.88 30.64 -10.08
CA GLU A 13 7.66 29.44 -9.86
C GLU A 13 6.82 28.15 -9.89
N TYR A 14 5.85 28.06 -10.82
CA TYR A 14 4.90 26.93 -10.87
C TYR A 14 5.60 25.57 -11.00
N TYR A 15 6.87 25.52 -11.40
CA TYR A 15 7.68 24.32 -11.54
C TYR A 15 8.16 23.66 -10.23
N LEU A 16 8.05 24.30 -9.06
CA LEU A 16 8.73 23.82 -7.85
C LEU A 16 8.21 22.48 -7.32
N GLN A 17 6.88 22.28 -7.28
CA GLN A 17 6.31 21.00 -6.81
C GLN A 17 6.23 19.93 -7.91
N ASN A 18 6.35 20.32 -9.17
CA ASN A 18 6.24 19.44 -10.33
C ASN A 18 7.07 20.01 -11.48
N MET A 19 8.35 19.64 -11.49
CA MET A 19 9.31 20.13 -12.47
C MET A 19 8.94 19.65 -13.87
N PRO A 20 9.16 20.48 -14.91
CA PRO A 20 9.00 20.01 -16.27
C PRO A 20 10.05 18.95 -16.60
N LEU A 21 9.65 17.97 -17.38
CA LEU A 21 10.46 16.83 -17.79
C LEU A 21 11.04 17.12 -19.18
N ASP A 22 12.33 16.86 -19.36
CA ASP A 22 12.89 16.77 -20.72
C ASP A 22 12.25 15.61 -21.51
N THR A 23 12.52 15.56 -22.81
CA THR A 23 11.85 14.62 -23.71
C THR A 23 12.04 13.17 -23.29
N ASP A 24 13.28 12.76 -22.98
CA ASP A 24 13.60 11.40 -22.54
C ASP A 24 12.89 11.03 -21.23
N LYS A 25 12.92 11.94 -20.24
CA LYS A 25 12.22 11.75 -18.97
C LYS A 25 10.72 11.70 -19.15
N PHE A 26 10.14 12.52 -20.02
CA PHE A 26 8.71 12.54 -20.29
C PHE A 26 8.26 11.25 -20.98
N VAL A 27 9.02 10.75 -21.97
CA VAL A 27 8.76 9.46 -22.62
C VAL A 27 8.79 8.32 -21.59
N ASN A 28 9.83 8.25 -20.75
CA ASN A 28 9.93 7.24 -19.70
C ASN A 28 8.81 7.38 -18.66
N TYR A 29 8.46 8.60 -18.28
CA TYR A 29 7.35 8.90 -17.39
C TYR A 29 6.02 8.36 -17.95
N CYS A 30 5.78 8.54 -19.25
CA CYS A 30 4.59 8.03 -19.95
C CYS A 30 4.56 6.51 -20.03
N LYS A 31 5.68 5.88 -20.43
CA LYS A 31 5.80 4.41 -20.51
C LYS A 31 5.53 3.73 -19.17
N ASN A 32 6.07 4.28 -18.08
CA ASN A 32 5.82 3.76 -16.73
C ASN A 32 4.33 3.81 -16.33
N ARG A 33 3.53 4.65 -16.98
CA ARG A 33 2.07 4.80 -16.79
C ARG A 33 1.24 4.08 -17.85
N GLY A 34 1.86 3.20 -18.65
CA GLY A 34 1.17 2.47 -19.70
C GLY A 34 0.77 3.31 -20.91
N VAL A 35 1.30 4.54 -21.03
CA VAL A 35 1.16 5.36 -22.24
C VAL A 35 2.42 5.19 -23.06
N ASP A 36 2.44 4.18 -23.90
CA ASP A 36 3.61 3.90 -24.74
C ASP A 36 3.76 4.99 -25.81
N THR A 37 4.95 5.60 -25.82
CA THR A 37 5.29 6.68 -26.75
C THR A 37 6.80 6.77 -26.98
N ASN A 38 7.21 7.56 -27.96
CA ASN A 38 8.61 7.84 -28.25
C ASN A 38 8.78 9.24 -28.88
N GLU A 39 10.03 9.68 -29.06
CA GLU A 39 10.33 11.00 -29.61
C GLU A 39 9.69 11.27 -30.97
N LYS A 40 9.68 10.28 -31.87
CA LYS A 40 9.08 10.42 -33.21
C LYS A 40 7.57 10.66 -33.14
N GLU A 41 6.88 10.00 -32.21
CA GLU A 41 5.45 10.23 -32.01
C GLU A 41 5.16 11.62 -31.46
N LEU A 42 5.97 12.09 -30.51
CA LEU A 42 5.83 13.43 -29.96
C LEU A 42 6.11 14.51 -31.01
N GLU A 43 7.15 14.34 -31.83
CA GLU A 43 7.46 15.20 -32.98
C GLU A 43 6.30 15.20 -34.00
N PHE A 44 5.73 14.03 -34.29
CA PHE A 44 4.55 13.91 -35.15
C PHE A 44 3.38 14.73 -34.59
N PHE A 45 3.00 14.55 -33.31
CA PHE A 45 1.88 15.30 -32.75
C PHE A 45 2.13 16.81 -32.67
N GLU A 46 3.38 17.24 -32.49
CA GLU A 46 3.75 18.65 -32.56
C GLU A 46 3.56 19.21 -33.97
N ARG A 47 4.06 18.51 -34.99
CA ARG A 47 3.90 18.90 -36.39
C ARG A 47 2.43 18.99 -36.80
N GLU A 48 1.59 18.08 -36.30
CA GLU A 48 0.15 18.07 -36.57
C GLU A 48 -0.63 19.11 -35.76
N GLY A 49 0.04 19.80 -34.83
CA GLY A 49 -0.52 20.81 -33.94
C GLY A 49 -1.46 20.26 -32.87
N LEU A 50 -1.22 19.02 -32.45
CA LEU A 50 -2.03 18.26 -31.50
C LEU A 50 -1.37 18.13 -30.13
N PHE A 51 -0.07 18.38 -30.02
CA PHE A 51 0.68 18.29 -28.77
C PHE A 51 1.95 19.12 -28.82
N TYR A 52 2.14 20.03 -27.86
CA TYR A 52 3.33 20.88 -27.80
C TYR A 52 4.02 20.71 -26.45
N PRO A 53 5.36 20.78 -26.38
CA PRO A 53 6.04 21.02 -25.09
C PRO A 53 5.55 22.33 -24.46
N ILE A 54 5.54 22.42 -23.13
CA ILE A 54 5.17 23.69 -22.46
C ILE A 54 6.28 24.74 -22.53
N ILE A 55 7.53 24.31 -22.73
CA ILE A 55 8.71 25.18 -22.83
C ILE A 55 9.69 24.58 -23.83
N ARG A 56 10.32 25.44 -24.63
CA ARG A 56 11.51 25.10 -25.41
C ARG A 56 12.64 26.05 -25.04
N ILE A 57 13.86 25.51 -24.88
CA ILE A 57 15.07 26.26 -24.54
C ILE A 57 16.08 26.05 -25.65
N ASP A 58 16.50 27.11 -26.33
CA ASP A 58 17.67 27.11 -27.23
C ASP A 58 18.92 27.41 -26.40
N LYS A 59 19.60 26.39 -25.88
CA LYS A 59 20.63 26.55 -24.85
C LYS A 59 21.76 27.44 -25.39
N PRO A 60 22.06 28.59 -24.76
CA PRO A 60 23.17 29.41 -25.19
C PRO A 60 24.49 28.68 -24.93
N ILE A 61 25.46 28.85 -25.84
CA ILE A 61 26.80 28.32 -25.68
C ILE A 61 27.53 29.17 -24.64
N GLY A 62 27.89 28.55 -23.53
CA GLY A 62 28.76 29.11 -22.51
C GLY A 62 30.23 28.80 -22.81
N GLU A 63 31.11 29.61 -22.25
CA GLU A 63 32.56 29.44 -22.29
C GLU A 63 33.09 29.44 -20.86
N GLU A 64 33.87 28.42 -20.48
CA GLU A 64 34.56 28.36 -19.20
C GLU A 64 36.05 28.14 -19.44
N GLU A 65 36.88 28.99 -18.84
CA GLU A 65 38.31 28.78 -18.79
C GLU A 65 38.62 27.68 -17.77
N ILE A 66 39.43 26.71 -18.17
CA ILE A 66 39.84 25.59 -17.34
C ILE A 66 41.35 25.59 -17.13
N ILE A 67 41.78 25.01 -16.00
CA ILE A 67 43.17 24.62 -15.80
C ILE A 67 43.30 23.11 -15.98
N ILE A 68 44.27 22.70 -16.79
CA ILE A 68 44.76 21.32 -16.86
C ILE A 68 46.00 21.26 -15.98
N PHE A 69 45.99 20.39 -14.97
CA PHE A 69 47.07 20.27 -13.99
C PHE A 69 47.43 18.81 -13.75
N ALA A 70 48.65 18.56 -13.32
CA ALA A 70 49.13 17.24 -12.89
C ALA A 70 49.24 17.20 -11.36
N LYS A 71 48.93 16.04 -10.77
CA LYS A 71 49.23 15.72 -9.37
C LYS A 71 50.52 14.92 -9.27
N ASP A 72 50.99 14.66 -8.05
CA ASP A 72 52.16 13.83 -7.77
C ASP A 72 52.06 12.39 -8.31
N ASP A 73 50.84 11.93 -8.66
CA ASP A 73 50.59 10.63 -9.32
C ASP A 73 50.90 10.63 -10.83
N GLY A 74 51.29 11.77 -11.40
CA GLY A 74 51.57 11.94 -12.83
C GLY A 74 50.33 11.96 -13.74
N LYS A 75 49.12 11.83 -13.18
CA LYS A 75 47.87 11.91 -13.96
C LYS A 75 47.46 13.36 -14.16
N MET A 76 46.87 13.63 -15.32
CA MET A 76 46.30 14.94 -15.65
C MET A 76 44.84 15.02 -15.21
N TYR A 77 44.50 16.14 -14.63
CA TYR A 77 43.17 16.48 -14.17
C TYR A 77 42.78 17.85 -14.73
N THR A 78 41.47 18.12 -14.77
CA THR A 78 40.97 19.41 -15.27
C THR A 78 39.94 19.96 -14.29
N ARG A 79 39.99 21.26 -14.00
CA ARG A 79 38.95 21.97 -13.22
C ARG A 79 38.76 23.41 -13.69
N PRO A 80 37.66 24.07 -13.31
CA PRO A 80 37.44 25.49 -13.61
C PRO A 80 38.60 26.37 -13.13
N LEU A 81 39.06 27.31 -13.97
CA LEU A 81 40.17 28.22 -13.65
C LEU A 81 39.92 29.00 -12.35
N LYS A 82 38.65 29.37 -12.08
CA LYS A 82 38.21 30.08 -10.87
C LYS A 82 38.48 29.33 -9.57
N GLU A 83 38.64 28.00 -9.61
CA GLU A 83 38.94 27.18 -8.43
C GLU A 83 40.44 27.18 -8.09
N GLY A 84 41.31 27.62 -9.02
CA GLY A 84 42.75 27.65 -8.83
C GLY A 84 43.41 26.28 -8.67
N LEU A 85 44.72 26.29 -8.41
CA LEU A 85 45.48 25.09 -8.02
C LEU A 85 45.48 24.93 -6.50
N ILE A 86 45.49 23.68 -6.02
CA ILE A 86 45.78 23.39 -4.61
C ILE A 86 47.22 22.89 -4.44
N ALA A 87 47.72 22.87 -3.20
CA ALA A 87 49.07 22.40 -2.91
C ALA A 87 49.29 20.96 -3.42
N GLY A 88 50.42 20.72 -4.08
CA GLY A 88 50.73 19.45 -4.74
C GLY A 88 50.23 19.34 -6.19
N GLU A 89 49.63 20.40 -6.75
CA GLU A 89 49.21 20.45 -8.14
C GLU A 89 50.12 21.35 -8.98
N LYS A 90 50.52 20.87 -10.16
CA LYS A 90 51.31 21.62 -11.14
C LYS A 90 50.46 21.93 -12.36
N GLU A 91 50.23 23.22 -12.62
CA GLU A 91 49.57 23.66 -13.86
C GLU A 91 50.40 23.22 -15.07
N ILE A 92 49.70 22.61 -16.03
CA ILE A 92 50.26 22.20 -17.31
C ILE A 92 49.91 23.24 -18.38
N ARG A 93 48.62 23.58 -18.50
CA ARG A 93 48.13 24.62 -19.41
C ARG A 93 46.74 25.10 -19.02
N LYS A 94 46.36 26.26 -19.54
CA LYS A 94 44.99 26.76 -19.55
C LYS A 94 44.34 26.48 -20.90
N ASP A 95 43.06 26.20 -20.89
CA ASP A 95 42.28 25.91 -22.10
C ASP A 95 40.88 26.54 -21.98
N LYS A 96 40.18 26.65 -23.10
CA LYS A 96 38.79 27.12 -23.13
C LYS A 96 37.87 25.94 -23.41
N ARG A 97 36.79 25.85 -22.65
CA ARG A 97 35.75 24.84 -22.88
C ARG A 97 34.43 25.50 -23.23
N TYR A 98 33.84 25.01 -24.32
CA TYR A 98 32.50 25.37 -24.74
C TYR A 98 31.51 24.32 -24.25
N TYR A 99 30.35 24.78 -23.76
CA TYR A 99 29.29 23.92 -23.28
C TYR A 99 27.93 24.55 -23.55
N TYR A 100 26.90 23.74 -23.74
CA TYR A 100 25.53 24.24 -23.69
C TYR A 100 25.16 24.57 -22.24
N SER A 101 24.67 25.78 -22.02
CA SER A 101 24.33 26.27 -20.68
C SER A 101 23.42 25.31 -19.94
N SER A 102 23.84 24.89 -18.75
CA SER A 102 23.05 24.04 -17.86
C SER A 102 21.90 24.83 -17.25
N TYR A 103 20.81 24.14 -16.91
CA TYR A 103 19.69 24.72 -16.18
C TYR A 103 19.19 23.75 -15.12
N ASN A 104 18.57 24.30 -14.07
CA ASN A 104 17.85 23.52 -13.07
C ASN A 104 16.61 24.31 -12.64
N PHE A 105 15.46 23.65 -12.56
CA PHE A 105 14.20 24.28 -12.15
C PHE A 105 14.13 24.42 -10.63
N SER A 106 14.97 25.29 -10.07
CA SER A 106 14.91 25.73 -8.67
C SER A 106 14.65 27.23 -8.57
N SER A 107 14.36 27.73 -7.37
CA SER A 107 14.14 29.16 -7.11
C SER A 107 15.36 30.01 -7.48
N PHE A 108 16.58 29.46 -7.36
CA PHE A 108 17.83 30.16 -7.70
C PHE A 108 17.95 30.55 -9.18
N TYR A 109 17.28 29.83 -10.08
CA TYR A 109 17.36 30.07 -11.53
C TYR A 109 16.24 30.96 -12.07
N LYS A 110 15.34 31.45 -11.20
CA LYS A 110 14.19 32.28 -11.61
C LYS A 110 14.60 33.49 -12.45
N GLU A 111 15.53 34.31 -11.97
CA GLU A 111 15.98 35.51 -12.68
C GLU A 111 16.67 35.18 -14.02
N MET A 112 17.43 34.08 -14.06
CA MET A 112 18.04 33.59 -15.29
C MET A 112 16.97 33.22 -16.32
N PHE A 113 15.92 32.49 -15.92
CA PHE A 113 14.82 32.12 -16.81
C PHE A 113 14.04 33.34 -17.30
N LEU A 114 13.79 34.34 -16.44
CA LEU A 114 13.18 35.60 -16.86
C LEU A 114 14.05 36.34 -17.89
N GLY A 115 15.37 36.34 -17.72
CA GLY A 115 16.33 36.83 -18.70
C GLY A 115 16.25 36.07 -20.03
N TRP A 116 16.18 34.73 -19.99
CA TRP A 116 16.07 33.89 -21.18
C TRP A 116 14.76 34.08 -21.94
N ILE A 117 13.65 34.31 -21.24
CA ILE A 117 12.37 34.67 -21.87
C ILE A 117 12.50 36.00 -22.60
N LYS A 118 13.06 37.02 -21.95
CA LYS A 118 13.29 38.35 -22.55
C LYS A 118 14.20 38.28 -23.78
N ALA A 119 15.21 37.42 -23.75
CA ALA A 119 16.15 37.21 -24.86
C ALA A 119 15.60 36.29 -25.97
N GLY A 120 14.40 35.71 -25.82
CA GLY A 120 13.83 34.76 -26.79
C GLY A 120 14.49 33.38 -26.83
N ILE A 121 15.38 33.10 -25.86
CA ILE A 121 16.11 31.84 -25.65
C ILE A 121 15.15 30.77 -25.13
N MET A 122 14.29 31.14 -24.18
CA MET A 122 13.23 30.30 -23.65
C MET A 122 11.89 30.78 -24.22
N PHE A 123 11.13 29.88 -24.85
CA PHE A 123 9.90 30.26 -25.54
C PHE A 123 8.84 29.15 -25.52
N ASP A 124 7.59 29.57 -25.80
CA ASP A 124 6.45 28.67 -26.02
C ASP A 124 6.50 28.16 -27.48
N PRO A 125 6.70 26.84 -27.71
CA PRO A 125 6.86 26.29 -29.05
C PRO A 125 5.59 26.42 -29.90
N SER A 126 4.38 26.54 -29.32
CA SER A 126 3.14 26.69 -30.08
C SER A 126 3.05 28.03 -30.84
N ARG A 127 3.95 28.97 -30.55
CA ARG A 127 3.99 30.31 -31.16
C ARG A 127 5.02 30.44 -32.28
N LYS A 128 5.86 29.43 -32.49
CA LYS A 128 6.85 29.42 -33.56
C LYS A 128 6.47 28.40 -34.62
N PRO A 129 6.89 28.60 -35.88
CA PRO A 129 6.78 27.56 -36.89
C PRO A 129 7.44 26.27 -36.40
N PHE A 130 6.83 25.12 -36.72
CA PHE A 130 7.39 23.81 -36.39
C PHE A 130 8.80 23.66 -36.98
N GLN A 131 9.68 23.02 -36.21
CA GLN A 131 11.05 22.67 -36.61
C GLN A 131 11.25 21.18 -36.39
N THR A 132 11.84 20.49 -37.35
CA THR A 132 12.17 19.07 -37.22
C THR A 132 13.17 18.87 -36.10
N TRP A 133 12.96 17.87 -35.24
CA TRP A 133 13.77 17.68 -34.04
C TRP A 133 15.22 17.31 -34.35
N SER A 134 15.53 16.87 -35.57
CA SER A 134 16.90 16.74 -36.06
C SER A 134 17.69 18.05 -35.97
N SER A 135 17.05 19.21 -36.04
CA SER A 135 17.70 20.52 -35.88
C SER A 135 17.97 20.89 -34.43
N PHE A 136 17.55 20.07 -33.46
CA PHE A 136 17.78 20.31 -32.03
C PHE A 136 19.15 19.81 -31.59
N ILE A 137 19.80 18.98 -32.42
CA ILE A 137 21.17 18.51 -32.22
C ILE A 137 22.12 19.57 -32.77
N GLY A 138 23.01 20.07 -31.93
CA GLY A 138 24.08 20.98 -32.31
C GLY A 138 25.43 20.29 -32.40
N GLU A 139 26.49 21.08 -32.29
CA GLU A 139 27.85 20.56 -32.20
C GLU A 139 28.03 19.76 -30.90
N GLU A 140 28.84 18.71 -30.94
CA GLU A 140 29.16 17.94 -29.75
C GLU A 140 30.06 18.79 -28.83
N LEU A 141 29.47 19.29 -27.75
CA LEU A 141 30.16 20.06 -26.72
C LEU A 141 30.36 19.19 -25.47
N MET A 142 31.19 19.67 -24.52
CA MET A 142 31.77 18.87 -23.44
C MET A 142 30.81 17.90 -22.70
N PHE A 143 29.55 18.31 -22.48
CA PHE A 143 28.60 17.56 -21.64
C PHE A 143 27.40 17.01 -22.41
N ASP A 144 27.13 17.51 -23.63
CA ASP A 144 25.90 17.24 -24.37
C ASP A 144 26.00 17.81 -25.79
N ASN A 145 25.25 17.23 -26.73
CA ASN A 145 25.07 17.74 -28.09
C ASN A 145 23.67 18.32 -28.34
N LYS A 146 22.74 18.22 -27.38
CA LYS A 146 21.40 18.82 -27.53
C LYS A 146 21.55 20.34 -27.44
N LYS A 147 21.36 21.07 -28.53
CA LYS A 147 21.29 22.53 -28.54
C LYS A 147 19.94 23.01 -28.03
N ILE A 148 18.86 22.40 -28.52
CA ILE A 148 17.49 22.75 -28.17
C ILE A 148 16.89 21.66 -27.29
N VAL A 149 16.24 22.03 -26.19
CA VAL A 149 15.55 21.09 -25.30
C VAL A 149 14.06 21.40 -25.24
N SER A 150 13.25 20.36 -25.43
CA SER A 150 11.80 20.38 -25.26
C SER A 150 11.42 19.86 -23.87
N LEU A 151 10.60 20.63 -23.16
CA LEU A 151 10.20 20.39 -21.78
C LEU A 151 8.68 20.25 -21.65
N TYR A 152 8.25 19.20 -20.97
CA TYR A 152 6.85 18.81 -20.84
C TYR A 152 6.39 18.85 -19.38
N SER A 153 5.13 19.21 -19.14
CA SER A 153 4.52 18.98 -17.83
C SER A 153 4.08 17.52 -17.71
N SER A 154 4.24 16.91 -16.55
CA SER A 154 3.70 15.58 -16.28
C SER A 154 2.18 15.49 -16.50
N HIS A 155 1.43 16.58 -16.30
CA HIS A 155 0.00 16.67 -16.60
C HIS A 155 -0.34 16.43 -18.08
N GLN A 156 0.61 16.62 -18.98
CA GLN A 156 0.41 16.40 -20.42
C GLN A 156 0.20 14.93 -20.79
N ILE A 157 0.52 13.99 -19.89
CA ILE A 157 0.21 12.58 -20.10
C ILE A 157 -1.29 12.34 -20.26
N TYR A 158 -2.15 13.15 -19.63
CA TYR A 158 -3.61 13.03 -19.81
C TYR A 158 -4.02 13.18 -21.28
N TRP A 159 -3.51 14.22 -21.93
CA TRP A 159 -3.83 14.46 -23.32
C TRP A 159 -3.16 13.45 -24.23
N LEU A 160 -1.91 13.05 -23.94
CA LEU A 160 -1.27 11.99 -24.70
C LEU A 160 -2.02 10.66 -24.59
N TYR A 161 -2.56 10.34 -23.41
CA TYR A 161 -3.44 9.19 -23.19
C TYR A 161 -4.70 9.28 -24.06
N ILE A 162 -5.33 10.45 -24.18
CA ILE A 162 -6.47 10.69 -25.09
C ILE A 162 -6.05 10.53 -26.55
N LEU A 163 -4.92 11.12 -26.96
CA LEU A 163 -4.41 11.01 -28.33
C LEU A 163 -4.12 9.56 -28.70
N LYS A 164 -3.39 8.81 -27.85
CA LYS A 164 -3.08 7.40 -28.11
C LYS A 164 -4.34 6.55 -28.23
N LYS A 165 -5.36 6.80 -27.39
CA LYS A 165 -6.67 6.13 -27.53
C LYS A 165 -7.41 6.55 -28.80
N SER A 166 -7.34 7.83 -29.15
CA SER A 166 -8.01 8.37 -30.34
C SER A 166 -7.37 7.86 -31.63
N TYR A 167 -6.05 7.66 -31.68
CA TYR A 167 -5.33 7.14 -32.85
C TYR A 167 -5.21 5.61 -32.89
N CYS A 168 -5.76 4.91 -31.90
CA CYS A 168 -5.86 3.45 -31.92
C CYS A 168 -6.99 3.06 -32.89
N TYR A 169 -6.63 2.61 -34.08
CA TYR A 169 -7.52 1.94 -35.02
C TYR A 169 -7.28 0.48 -34.90
N LYS A 170 -8.34 -0.32 -34.93
CA LYS A 170 -8.11 -1.70 -35.24
C LYS A 170 -9.31 -2.29 -36.02
N LEU A 171 -9.02 -3.19 -36.97
CA LEU A 171 -9.95 -3.72 -38.00
C LEU A 171 -10.21 -5.21 -37.82
N ASN A 172 -11.37 -5.67 -38.30
CA ASN A 172 -11.75 -7.07 -38.30
C ASN A 172 -12.12 -7.51 -39.74
N LEU A 173 -11.32 -8.39 -40.33
CA LEU A 173 -11.56 -9.03 -41.63
C LEU A 173 -11.93 -10.49 -41.35
N ALA A 174 -13.03 -10.97 -41.94
CA ALA A 174 -13.63 -12.27 -41.64
C ALA A 174 -12.59 -13.41 -41.61
N GLY A 175 -12.31 -13.92 -40.40
CA GLY A 175 -11.43 -15.07 -40.18
C GLY A 175 -10.97 -15.23 -38.73
N ASP A 176 -10.57 -14.14 -38.07
CA ASP A 176 -10.05 -14.19 -36.70
C ASP A 176 -10.71 -13.12 -35.83
N ALA A 177 -11.19 -13.52 -34.65
CA ALA A 177 -11.87 -12.63 -33.70
C ALA A 177 -10.87 -11.60 -33.12
N ILE A 178 -10.80 -10.45 -33.76
CA ILE A 178 -9.97 -9.32 -33.34
C ILE A 178 -10.92 -8.11 -33.10
N SER A 179 -11.30 -7.88 -31.83
CA SER A 179 -12.45 -7.03 -31.38
C SER A 179 -12.12 -5.58 -31.08
N ILE A 180 -12.57 -4.60 -31.88
CA ILE A 180 -12.09 -3.20 -31.74
C ILE A 180 -13.04 -2.15 -32.33
N PHE A 181 -13.25 -1.11 -31.52
CA PHE A 181 -14.14 0.03 -31.69
C PHE A 181 -13.39 1.32 -32.05
N SER A 182 -14.00 2.15 -32.89
CA SER A 182 -13.72 3.59 -32.97
C SER A 182 -14.75 4.29 -32.10
N ALA A 183 -14.36 4.80 -30.95
CA ALA A 183 -15.18 5.75 -30.22
C ALA A 183 -14.41 7.08 -30.14
N VAL A 184 -14.74 8.00 -31.04
CA VAL A 184 -14.90 9.37 -30.57
C VAL A 184 -16.22 9.36 -29.79
N SER A 185 -16.24 8.77 -28.59
CA SER A 185 -17.41 8.96 -27.73
C SER A 185 -17.45 10.44 -27.39
N ASN A 186 -18.62 11.05 -27.45
CA ASN A 186 -18.90 12.33 -26.80
C ASN A 186 -18.68 12.13 -25.29
N SER A 187 -17.43 12.11 -24.81
CA SER A 187 -16.97 12.20 -23.41
C SER A 187 -17.74 11.41 -22.32
N TYR A 188 -18.66 10.53 -22.70
CA TYR A 188 -19.60 9.81 -21.87
C TYR A 188 -19.83 8.43 -22.51
N TRP A 189 -19.69 7.39 -21.68
CA TRP A 189 -19.93 5.96 -21.92
C TRP A 189 -18.75 5.09 -22.38
N PHE A 190 -18.81 3.86 -21.85
CA PHE A 190 -17.77 2.85 -21.57
C PHE A 190 -16.73 2.61 -22.68
N LEU A 191 -15.48 2.43 -22.27
CA LEU A 191 -14.40 1.91 -23.13
C LEU A 191 -13.60 0.85 -22.37
N SER A 192 -13.64 -0.39 -22.86
CA SER A 192 -12.81 -1.51 -22.42
C SER A 192 -11.32 -1.28 -22.75
N GLU A 193 -10.46 -1.99 -22.04
CA GLU A 193 -9.00 -1.90 -22.18
C GLU A 193 -8.53 -2.17 -23.61
N THR A 194 -7.63 -1.32 -24.11
CA THR A 194 -7.05 -1.42 -25.46
C THR A 194 -5.54 -1.31 -25.36
N GLY A 195 -4.83 -2.23 -26.02
CA GLY A 195 -3.36 -2.21 -26.13
C GLY A 195 -2.84 -1.08 -27.02
N PRO A 196 -1.54 -0.72 -26.88
CA PRO A 196 -0.90 0.37 -27.62
C PRO A 196 -0.74 0.04 -29.12
N CYS A 197 -0.74 1.09 -29.96
CA CYS A 197 -0.45 1.02 -31.38
C CYS A 197 0.83 1.83 -31.67
N GLU A 198 1.75 1.29 -32.48
CA GLU A 198 2.99 1.98 -32.89
C GLU A 198 2.77 2.81 -34.16
N LEU A 199 3.42 3.98 -34.24
CA LEU A 199 3.30 4.93 -35.37
C LEU A 199 3.72 4.36 -36.74
N SER A 200 4.71 3.46 -36.79
CA SER A 200 5.14 2.76 -38.02
C SER A 200 3.99 1.97 -38.64
N THR A 201 3.18 1.33 -37.79
CA THR A 201 1.94 0.66 -38.20
C THR A 201 0.92 1.65 -38.74
N ILE A 202 0.84 2.88 -38.23
CA ILE A 202 -0.15 3.89 -38.65
C ILE A 202 0.13 4.38 -40.08
N GLU A 203 1.39 4.67 -40.44
CA GLU A 203 1.74 5.11 -41.79
C GLU A 203 1.54 4.00 -42.82
N ASP A 204 1.99 2.77 -42.51
CA ASP A 204 1.77 1.59 -43.35
C ASP A 204 0.28 1.26 -43.49
N PHE A 205 -0.47 1.35 -42.40
CA PHE A 205 -1.92 1.16 -42.38
C PHE A 205 -2.65 2.24 -43.16
N TYR A 206 -2.24 3.50 -43.07
CA TYR A 206 -2.81 4.61 -43.85
C TYR A 206 -2.58 4.41 -45.35
N SER A 207 -1.38 3.97 -45.74
CA SER A 207 -1.07 3.65 -47.14
C SER A 207 -1.92 2.47 -47.67
N LYS A 208 -2.21 1.48 -46.82
CA LYS A 208 -3.08 0.33 -47.13
C LYS A 208 -4.56 0.71 -47.17
N LEU A 209 -5.05 1.53 -46.24
CA LEU A 209 -6.44 2.02 -46.21
C LEU A 209 -6.76 2.93 -47.40
N LYS A 210 -5.82 3.81 -47.80
CA LYS A 210 -5.98 4.71 -48.95
C LYS A 210 -6.13 3.94 -50.27
N LYS A 211 -5.63 2.69 -50.33
CA LYS A 211 -5.85 1.77 -51.46
C LYS A 211 -7.22 1.07 -51.40
N LEU A 212 -7.80 0.88 -50.22
CA LEU A 212 -9.09 0.21 -49.99
C LEU A 212 -10.31 1.17 -50.07
N GLY A 213 -10.11 2.47 -49.83
CA GLY A 213 -11.17 3.48 -49.77
C GLY A 213 -11.69 3.97 -51.12
N ARG A 214 -12.49 3.15 -51.82
CA ARG A 214 -13.43 3.64 -52.88
C ARG A 214 -14.91 3.60 -52.46
N ASP A 215 -15.23 3.21 -51.23
CA ASP A 215 -16.60 3.17 -50.69
C ASP A 215 -16.91 4.33 -49.74
N ASP A 216 -18.05 5.02 -49.94
CA ASP A 216 -18.47 6.21 -49.17
C ASP A 216 -18.68 5.95 -47.67
N LEU A 217 -19.05 4.73 -47.28
CA LEU A 217 -19.19 4.31 -45.88
C LEU A 217 -17.85 4.34 -45.13
N PHE A 218 -16.74 3.97 -45.78
CA PHE A 218 -15.41 3.99 -45.16
C PHE A 218 -14.93 5.42 -44.89
N LYS A 219 -15.24 6.34 -45.81
CA LYS A 219 -14.89 7.76 -45.66
C LYS A 219 -15.59 8.40 -44.46
N TYR A 220 -16.82 7.99 -44.16
CA TYR A 220 -17.58 8.50 -43.01
C TYR A 220 -17.01 8.06 -41.65
N TYR A 221 -16.61 6.79 -41.51
CA TYR A 221 -16.10 6.26 -40.23
C TYR A 221 -14.61 6.56 -39.98
N PHE A 222 -13.84 6.85 -41.04
CA PHE A 222 -12.39 7.09 -40.99
C PHE A 222 -12.00 8.47 -41.56
N ASP A 223 -12.86 9.48 -41.41
CA ASP A 223 -12.51 10.86 -41.74
C ASP A 223 -11.45 11.40 -40.77
N ILE A 224 -10.20 11.08 -41.06
CA ILE A 224 -9.03 11.44 -40.26
C ILE A 224 -8.88 12.96 -40.16
N ASP A 225 -9.22 13.70 -41.22
CA ASP A 225 -9.11 15.16 -41.23
C ASP A 225 -10.17 15.79 -40.31
N CYS A 226 -11.43 15.34 -40.41
CA CYS A 226 -12.48 15.75 -39.48
C CYS A 226 -12.12 15.40 -38.02
N LYS A 227 -11.59 14.19 -37.79
CA LYS A 227 -11.15 13.76 -36.46
C LYS A 227 -9.99 14.60 -35.95
N LYS A 228 -9.01 14.92 -36.79
CA LYS A 228 -7.88 15.79 -36.46
C LYS A 228 -8.36 17.19 -36.09
N GLU A 229 -9.28 17.78 -36.85
CA GLU A 229 -9.85 19.09 -36.53
C GLU A 229 -10.64 19.06 -35.22
N LYS A 230 -11.39 17.98 -34.94
CA LYS A 230 -12.02 17.79 -33.62
C LYS A 230 -10.99 17.72 -32.50
N LEU A 231 -9.93 16.93 -32.66
CA LEU A 231 -8.87 16.81 -31.68
C LEU A 231 -8.12 18.13 -31.45
N LYS A 232 -7.93 18.97 -32.49
CA LYS A 232 -7.37 20.32 -32.31
C LYS A 232 -8.28 21.22 -31.48
N ASN A 233 -9.60 21.10 -31.63
CA ASN A 233 -10.54 21.85 -30.81
C ASN A 233 -10.58 21.33 -29.36
N ASP A 234 -10.59 20.02 -29.17
CA ASP A 234 -10.49 19.39 -27.85
C ASP A 234 -9.14 19.74 -27.17
N PHE A 235 -8.06 19.85 -27.94
CA PHE A 235 -6.75 20.27 -27.43
C PHE A 235 -6.80 21.68 -26.84
N LYS A 236 -7.54 22.63 -27.42
CA LYS A 236 -7.73 23.98 -26.84
C LYS A 236 -8.40 23.92 -25.46
N HIS A 237 -9.38 23.04 -25.29
CA HIS A 237 -9.99 22.81 -23.97
C HIS A 237 -9.02 22.16 -22.99
N PHE A 238 -8.18 21.24 -23.48
CA PHE A 238 -7.11 20.66 -22.69
C PHE A 238 -6.05 21.70 -22.28
N GLU A 239 -5.65 22.63 -23.13
CA GLU A 239 -4.69 23.68 -22.77
C GLU A 239 -5.18 24.51 -21.59
N LEU A 240 -6.48 24.83 -21.55
CA LEU A 240 -7.12 25.52 -20.44
C LEU A 240 -7.04 24.71 -19.13
N LEU A 241 -7.31 23.41 -19.20
CA LEU A 241 -7.16 22.48 -18.08
C LEU A 241 -5.68 22.36 -17.64
N LEU A 242 -4.75 22.26 -18.59
CA LEU A 242 -3.32 22.14 -18.33
C LEU A 242 -2.78 23.37 -17.61
N GLU A 243 -3.10 24.57 -18.11
CA GLU A 243 -2.76 25.84 -17.45
C GLU A 243 -3.33 25.91 -16.04
N PHE A 244 -4.58 25.49 -15.86
CA PHE A 244 -5.21 25.47 -14.55
C PHE A 244 -4.48 24.53 -13.59
N LEU A 245 -4.26 23.27 -13.98
CA LEU A 245 -3.53 22.30 -13.14
C LEU A 245 -2.13 22.82 -12.77
N ILE A 246 -1.40 23.39 -13.74
CA ILE A 246 -0.09 23.99 -13.50
C ILE A 246 -0.17 25.17 -12.52
N SER A 247 -1.17 26.05 -12.66
CA SER A 247 -1.32 27.24 -11.79
C SER A 247 -1.58 26.89 -10.33
N ILE A 248 -2.20 25.74 -10.08
CA ILE A 248 -2.56 25.29 -8.73
C ILE A 248 -1.57 24.25 -8.16
N GLN A 249 -0.67 23.68 -8.99
CA GLN A 249 0.13 22.51 -8.61
C GLN A 249 1.06 22.76 -7.42
N ASN A 250 1.58 23.98 -7.26
CA ASN A 250 2.44 24.33 -6.13
C ASN A 250 1.72 24.27 -4.78
N VAL A 251 0.40 24.43 -4.78
CA VAL A 251 -0.42 24.43 -3.56
C VAL A 251 -1.05 23.07 -3.34
N TYR A 252 -1.60 22.46 -4.40
CA TYR A 252 -2.47 21.29 -4.23
C TYR A 252 -1.83 19.93 -4.55
N THR A 253 -0.71 19.87 -5.28
CA THR A 253 0.00 18.60 -5.55
C THR A 253 0.31 17.81 -4.29
N PRO A 254 0.75 18.44 -3.18
CA PRO A 254 1.01 17.71 -1.94
C PRO A 254 -0.19 16.95 -1.37
N TYR A 255 -1.42 17.45 -1.57
CA TYR A 255 -2.64 16.73 -1.18
C TYR A 255 -2.91 15.54 -2.10
N GLY A 256 -2.70 15.70 -3.41
CA GLY A 256 -2.82 14.59 -4.36
C GLY A 256 -1.77 13.49 -4.12
N ARG A 257 -0.58 13.86 -3.65
CA ARG A 257 0.50 12.95 -3.26
C ARG A 257 0.46 12.53 -1.79
N SER A 258 -0.61 12.84 -1.07
CA SER A 258 -0.74 12.41 0.32
C SER A 258 -1.07 10.91 0.41
N GLY A 259 -0.66 10.30 1.52
CA GLY A 259 -1.05 8.94 1.88
C GLY A 259 -1.29 8.91 3.38
N ALA A 260 -2.50 8.53 3.80
CA ALA A 260 -3.02 8.45 5.17
C ALA A 260 -2.40 9.38 6.25
N LYS A 261 -1.12 9.29 6.61
CA LYS A 261 -0.53 10.03 7.72
C LYS A 261 0.16 11.34 7.32
N GLU A 262 0.62 11.49 6.08
CA GLU A 262 1.53 12.59 5.72
C GLU A 262 1.21 13.23 4.37
N ILE A 263 1.25 14.56 4.34
CA ILE A 263 1.25 15.37 3.12
C ILE A 263 2.68 15.35 2.57
N GLN A 264 2.85 14.90 1.33
CA GLN A 264 4.16 14.78 0.70
C GLN A 264 4.52 16.08 -0.02
N ILE A 265 5.52 16.80 0.49
CA ILE A 265 6.04 18.04 -0.11
C ILE A 265 7.37 17.69 -0.78
N THR A 266 7.45 17.87 -2.10
CA THR A 266 8.68 17.60 -2.87
C THR A 266 9.54 18.86 -3.01
N ASN A 267 10.87 18.69 -2.95
CA ASN A 267 11.90 19.61 -3.46
C ASN A 267 12.05 21.03 -2.88
N THR A 268 11.85 21.26 -1.57
CA THR A 268 12.34 22.51 -0.95
C THR A 268 13.05 22.27 0.38
N PHE A 269 14.38 22.09 0.29
CA PHE A 269 15.27 22.45 1.38
C PHE A 269 15.40 23.99 1.37
N PRO A 270 15.07 24.74 2.44
CA PRO A 270 14.47 24.30 3.70
C PRO A 270 13.01 24.79 3.89
N ARG A 271 12.15 23.83 4.23
CA ARG A 271 10.96 23.89 5.11
C ARG A 271 9.59 23.83 4.45
N SER A 272 8.77 22.94 5.01
CA SER A 272 7.30 22.97 5.01
C SER A 272 6.71 24.37 5.24
N THR A 273 7.43 25.26 5.94
CA THR A 273 6.99 26.64 6.22
C THR A 273 6.78 27.47 4.96
N GLU A 274 7.58 27.31 3.90
CA GLU A 274 7.38 28.09 2.66
C GLU A 274 6.12 27.66 1.91
N TRP A 275 5.90 26.34 1.83
CA TRP A 275 4.68 25.80 1.25
C TRP A 275 3.46 26.22 2.07
N GLU A 276 3.52 26.15 3.40
CA GLU A 276 2.43 26.61 4.28
C GLU A 276 2.11 28.10 4.08
N VAL A 277 3.13 28.95 3.91
CA VAL A 277 2.95 30.37 3.59
C VAL A 277 2.27 30.53 2.22
N LYS A 278 2.76 29.86 1.17
CA LYS A 278 2.15 29.87 -0.17
C LYS A 278 0.70 29.37 -0.12
N ARG A 279 0.43 28.31 0.65
CA ARG A 279 -0.90 27.72 0.86
C ARG A 279 -1.88 28.66 1.56
N LYS A 280 -1.43 29.37 2.60
CA LYS A 280 -2.23 30.36 3.34
C LYS A 280 -2.52 31.62 2.52
N ALA A 281 -1.57 32.02 1.69
CA ALA A 281 -1.72 33.20 0.82
C ALA A 281 -2.51 32.91 -0.46
N PHE A 282 -2.70 31.64 -0.83
CA PHE A 282 -3.37 31.27 -2.07
C PHE A 282 -4.88 31.54 -2.01
N ASN A 283 -5.38 32.26 -3.01
CA ASN A 283 -6.80 32.55 -3.19
C ASN A 283 -7.33 31.85 -4.45
N PRO A 284 -8.23 30.87 -4.32
CA PRO A 284 -8.83 30.18 -5.47
C PRO A 284 -9.50 31.12 -6.48
N ASN A 285 -10.12 32.21 -6.01
CA ASN A 285 -10.79 33.17 -6.88
C ASN A 285 -9.83 33.86 -7.85
N ASP A 286 -8.62 34.18 -7.40
CA ASP A 286 -7.64 34.88 -8.24
C ASP A 286 -7.13 33.97 -9.35
N SER A 287 -6.99 32.67 -9.06
CA SER A 287 -6.61 31.66 -10.06
C SER A 287 -7.71 31.45 -11.11
N LEU A 288 -8.98 31.40 -10.70
CA LEU A 288 -10.12 31.31 -11.63
C LEU A 288 -10.23 32.55 -12.50
N LYS A 289 -10.13 33.75 -11.91
CA LYS A 289 -10.16 35.03 -12.64
C LYS A 289 -9.03 35.16 -13.64
N ALA A 290 -7.80 34.82 -13.24
CA ALA A 290 -6.62 34.88 -14.11
C ALA A 290 -6.76 34.01 -15.37
N LEU A 291 -7.55 32.94 -15.29
CA LEU A 291 -7.79 32.00 -16.38
C LEU A 291 -9.21 32.14 -16.96
N ASN A 292 -9.99 33.16 -16.58
CA ASN A 292 -11.39 33.33 -16.98
C ASN A 292 -12.20 32.01 -16.88
N LEU A 293 -12.04 31.30 -15.77
CA LEU A 293 -12.64 30.01 -15.50
C LEU A 293 -13.81 30.12 -14.52
N ASP A 294 -14.88 29.40 -14.81
CA ASP A 294 -15.97 29.18 -13.87
C ASP A 294 -15.68 27.94 -13.01
N ILE A 295 -16.00 28.01 -11.71
CA ILE A 295 -15.86 26.90 -10.78
C ILE A 295 -16.61 25.65 -11.26
N ARG A 296 -17.73 25.82 -11.99
CA ARG A 296 -18.46 24.69 -12.61
C ARG A 296 -17.56 23.85 -13.52
N SER A 297 -16.65 24.49 -14.27
CA SER A 297 -15.69 23.79 -15.14
C SER A 297 -14.72 22.93 -14.33
N VAL A 298 -14.27 23.45 -13.18
CA VAL A 298 -13.39 22.71 -12.26
C VAL A 298 -14.11 21.51 -11.66
N VAL A 299 -15.39 21.64 -11.30
CA VAL A 299 -16.22 20.52 -10.83
C VAL A 299 -16.40 19.47 -11.92
N HIS A 300 -16.59 19.87 -13.18
CA HIS A 300 -16.64 18.94 -14.31
C HIS A 300 -15.34 18.13 -14.45
N TRP A 301 -14.17 18.79 -14.34
CA TRP A 301 -12.88 18.09 -14.35
C TRP A 301 -12.70 17.17 -13.15
N TYR A 302 -13.11 17.61 -11.95
CA TYR A 302 -13.07 16.79 -10.75
C TYR A 302 -13.88 15.50 -10.93
N LYS A 303 -15.10 15.61 -11.45
CA LYS A 303 -15.95 14.45 -11.77
C LYS A 303 -15.32 13.55 -12.83
N HIS A 304 -14.75 14.15 -13.88
CA HIS A 304 -14.12 13.40 -14.97
C HIS A 304 -12.92 12.57 -14.47
N PHE A 305 -11.99 13.20 -13.76
CA PHE A 305 -10.83 12.51 -13.20
C PHE A 305 -11.21 11.50 -12.12
N SER A 306 -12.22 11.80 -11.31
CA SER A 306 -12.76 10.83 -10.34
C SER A 306 -13.26 9.55 -11.02
N ARG A 307 -14.04 9.70 -12.11
CA ARG A 307 -14.51 8.55 -12.89
C ARG A 307 -13.34 7.78 -13.49
N LYS A 308 -12.37 8.45 -14.12
CA LYS A 308 -11.19 7.79 -14.71
C LYS A 308 -10.34 7.06 -13.69
N ALA A 309 -10.18 7.62 -12.48
CA ALA A 309 -9.48 6.95 -11.40
C ALA A 309 -10.20 5.65 -11.02
N ILE A 310 -11.52 5.67 -10.87
CA ILE A 310 -12.30 4.47 -10.52
C ILE A 310 -12.28 3.42 -11.63
N ASP A 311 -12.44 3.85 -12.89
CA ASP A 311 -12.39 2.95 -14.05
C ASP A 311 -11.06 2.17 -14.10
N LEU A 312 -9.93 2.83 -13.85
CA LEU A 312 -8.59 2.23 -13.96
C LEU A 312 -8.12 1.52 -12.69
N LEU A 313 -8.65 1.90 -11.53
CA LEU A 313 -8.27 1.30 -10.27
C LEU A 313 -9.17 0.10 -9.89
N GLY A 314 -10.24 -0.22 -10.65
CA GLY A 314 -10.98 -1.48 -10.50
C GLY A 314 -12.39 -1.36 -9.88
N GLY A 315 -13.18 -0.38 -10.30
CA GLY A 315 -14.47 -0.06 -9.67
C GLY A 315 -15.70 -0.83 -10.16
N GLU A 316 -15.87 -2.11 -9.81
CA GLU A 316 -17.23 -2.67 -9.65
C GLU A 316 -17.82 -2.32 -8.27
N ARG A 317 -16.96 -2.09 -7.26
CA ARG A 317 -17.35 -1.63 -5.92
C ARG A 317 -16.85 -0.20 -5.68
N TYR A 318 -17.77 0.71 -5.41
CA TYR A 318 -17.53 2.16 -5.28
C TYR A 318 -16.54 2.57 -4.17
N ASP A 319 -16.14 1.64 -3.28
CA ASP A 319 -15.30 1.95 -2.12
C ASP A 319 -13.78 1.89 -2.39
N PHE A 320 -13.33 1.39 -3.55
CA PHE A 320 -11.90 1.16 -3.80
C PHE A 320 -11.07 2.45 -3.83
N ALA A 321 -11.66 3.55 -4.31
CA ALA A 321 -11.02 4.87 -4.28
C ALA A 321 -10.69 5.33 -2.85
N GLN A 322 -11.49 4.95 -1.85
CA GLN A 322 -11.23 5.28 -0.45
C GLN A 322 -9.99 4.56 0.06
N LEU A 323 -9.76 3.30 -0.35
CA LEU A 323 -8.55 2.59 0.01
C LEU A 323 -7.31 3.26 -0.58
N TRP A 324 -7.32 3.56 -1.89
CA TRP A 324 -6.17 4.18 -2.57
C TRP A 324 -5.73 5.53 -2.01
N LYS A 325 -6.68 6.33 -1.52
CA LYS A 325 -6.39 7.60 -0.84
C LYS A 325 -5.58 7.42 0.45
N ASN A 326 -5.70 6.25 1.07
CA ASN A 326 -5.05 5.94 2.34
C ASN A 326 -3.77 5.11 2.18
N ILE A 327 -3.46 4.62 0.98
CA ILE A 327 -2.18 3.98 0.68
C ILE A 327 -1.08 5.04 0.62
N ARG A 328 0.11 4.72 1.15
CA ARG A 328 1.30 5.59 1.13
C ARG A 328 1.70 5.92 -0.32
N TRP A 329 2.17 7.14 -0.55
CA TRP A 329 2.56 7.57 -1.90
C TRP A 329 3.70 6.73 -2.47
N SER A 330 4.73 6.40 -1.68
CA SER A 330 5.86 5.58 -2.15
C SER A 330 5.40 4.27 -2.79
N ILE A 331 4.45 3.57 -2.16
CA ILE A 331 3.86 2.34 -2.68
C ILE A 331 3.11 2.60 -3.99
N LYS A 332 2.36 3.70 -4.07
CA LYS A 332 1.64 4.09 -5.29
C LYS A 332 2.58 4.48 -6.42
N ASP A 333 3.76 5.05 -6.11
CA ASP A 333 4.76 5.51 -7.07
C ASP A 333 5.52 4.37 -7.74
N ASP A 334 5.65 3.24 -7.04
CA ASP A 334 6.27 2.01 -7.56
C ASP A 334 5.36 1.25 -8.56
N LEU A 335 4.07 1.62 -8.64
CA LEU A 335 3.13 1.01 -9.59
C LEU A 335 3.50 1.34 -11.03
N LYS A 336 3.06 0.46 -11.95
CA LYS A 336 3.25 0.63 -13.40
C LYS A 336 1.95 0.45 -14.17
N GLY A 337 1.95 0.89 -15.44
CA GLY A 337 0.85 0.65 -16.37
C GLY A 337 -0.45 1.37 -16.00
N ASN A 338 -1.59 0.74 -16.32
CA ASN A 338 -2.93 1.30 -16.10
C ASN A 338 -3.20 1.69 -14.65
N PHE A 339 -2.75 0.88 -13.68
CA PHE A 339 -2.91 1.22 -12.25
C PHE A 339 -2.18 2.49 -11.88
N ARG A 340 -0.95 2.68 -12.38
CA ARG A 340 -0.20 3.91 -12.14
C ARG A 340 -0.87 5.12 -12.81
N MET A 341 -1.43 4.95 -14.01
CA MET A 341 -2.25 6.00 -14.62
C MET A 341 -3.51 6.31 -13.81
N GLY A 342 -4.16 5.30 -13.23
CA GLY A 342 -5.28 5.46 -12.31
C GLY A 342 -4.90 6.29 -11.08
N VAL A 343 -3.68 6.10 -10.56
CA VAL A 343 -3.13 6.95 -9.48
C VAL A 343 -2.94 8.40 -9.92
N GLU A 344 -2.50 8.68 -11.15
CA GLU A 344 -2.39 10.06 -11.65
C GLU A 344 -3.77 10.75 -11.70
N PHE A 345 -4.79 10.05 -12.20
CA PHE A 345 -6.17 10.56 -12.18
C PHE A 345 -6.68 10.80 -10.76
N LEU A 346 -6.38 9.88 -9.83
CA LEU A 346 -6.71 10.05 -8.42
C LEU A 346 -6.02 11.28 -7.82
N GLN A 347 -4.74 11.48 -8.12
CA GLN A 347 -3.97 12.64 -7.68
C GLN A 347 -4.63 13.93 -8.16
N TRP A 348 -4.95 14.04 -9.44
CA TRP A 348 -5.60 15.23 -9.98
C TRP A 348 -6.99 15.43 -9.40
N ALA A 349 -7.78 14.37 -9.24
CA ALA A 349 -9.10 14.47 -8.60
C ALA A 349 -9.00 14.99 -7.16
N LEU A 350 -8.02 14.53 -6.37
CA LEU A 350 -7.76 15.04 -5.02
C LEU A 350 -7.31 16.50 -5.02
N MET A 351 -6.44 16.90 -5.95
CA MET A 351 -6.02 18.30 -6.10
C MET A 351 -7.23 19.22 -6.35
N LEU A 352 -8.08 18.82 -7.30
CA LEU A 352 -9.29 19.57 -7.67
C LEU A 352 -10.30 19.62 -6.53
N LYS A 353 -10.48 18.50 -5.81
CA LYS A 353 -11.37 18.45 -4.63
C LYS A 353 -10.98 19.51 -3.61
N VAL A 354 -9.72 19.52 -3.17
CA VAL A 354 -9.26 20.45 -2.13
C VAL A 354 -9.31 21.90 -2.62
N PHE A 355 -9.04 22.15 -3.91
CA PHE A 355 -9.24 23.47 -4.51
C PHE A 355 -10.70 23.94 -4.43
N ILE A 356 -11.66 23.06 -4.75
CA ILE A 356 -13.08 23.39 -4.68
C ILE A 356 -13.52 23.60 -3.22
N GLU A 357 -13.03 22.78 -2.29
CA GLU A 357 -13.32 22.94 -0.86
C GLU A 357 -12.82 24.30 -0.31
N ASP A 358 -11.62 24.73 -0.73
CA ASP A 358 -11.09 26.05 -0.40
C ASP A 358 -11.90 27.18 -1.01
N TYR A 359 -12.34 27.02 -2.27
CA TYR A 359 -13.17 28.01 -2.95
C TYR A 359 -14.52 28.19 -2.25
N LEU A 360 -15.14 27.09 -1.81
CA LEU A 360 -16.45 27.11 -1.16
C LEU A 360 -16.39 27.36 0.36
N GLY A 361 -15.21 27.20 0.99
CA GLY A 361 -15.06 27.27 2.43
C GLY A 361 -15.73 26.11 3.19
N ARG A 362 -15.98 24.97 2.52
CA ARG A 362 -16.64 23.79 3.10
C ARG A 362 -16.21 22.50 2.41
N LYS A 363 -16.41 21.38 3.09
CA LYS A 363 -16.20 20.04 2.51
C LYS A 363 -17.23 19.74 1.42
N ILE A 364 -16.83 18.93 0.43
CA ILE A 364 -17.68 18.46 -0.66
C ILE A 364 -17.75 16.92 -0.74
N PHE A 365 -18.47 16.42 -1.74
CA PHE A 365 -18.50 15.00 -2.07
C PHE A 365 -17.12 14.46 -2.39
N ASP A 366 -16.86 13.24 -1.94
CA ASP A 366 -15.60 12.55 -2.20
C ASP A 366 -15.55 11.96 -3.62
N ILE A 367 -14.37 11.49 -4.04
CA ILE A 367 -14.09 11.05 -5.42
C ILE A 367 -15.07 9.99 -5.93
N ASP A 368 -15.42 9.04 -5.09
CA ASP A 368 -16.36 7.97 -5.42
C ASP A 368 -17.83 8.39 -5.34
N GLU A 369 -18.12 9.50 -4.66
CA GLU A 369 -19.47 10.04 -4.50
C GLU A 369 -19.80 11.00 -5.64
N VAL A 370 -18.84 11.85 -6.03
CA VAL A 370 -19.04 12.97 -6.96
C VAL A 370 -19.47 12.52 -8.37
N ILE A 371 -19.14 11.28 -8.74
CA ILE A 371 -19.42 10.73 -10.08
C ILE A 371 -20.93 10.69 -10.37
N ASN A 372 -21.74 10.49 -9.33
CA ASN A 372 -23.20 10.39 -9.41
C ASN A 372 -23.91 11.71 -9.05
N CYS A 373 -23.17 12.75 -8.66
CA CYS A 373 -23.72 14.05 -8.30
C CYS A 373 -23.85 14.98 -9.52
N THR A 374 -24.83 15.88 -9.56
CA THR A 374 -24.83 17.00 -10.51
C THR A 374 -23.78 18.05 -10.09
N VAL A 375 -23.39 18.95 -11.00
CA VAL A 375 -22.44 20.02 -10.65
C VAL A 375 -23.03 20.95 -9.58
N ASP A 376 -24.31 21.31 -9.72
CA ASP A 376 -25.01 22.15 -8.75
C ASP A 376 -25.04 21.51 -7.36
N LEU A 377 -25.31 20.20 -7.29
CA LEU A 377 -25.30 19.48 -6.03
C LEU A 377 -23.94 19.57 -5.34
N VAL A 378 -22.82 19.50 -6.08
CA VAL A 378 -21.48 19.66 -5.48
C VAL A 378 -21.28 21.08 -4.94
N LEU A 379 -21.72 22.10 -5.69
CA LEU A 379 -21.50 23.52 -5.36
C LEU A 379 -22.43 24.07 -4.28
N GLU A 380 -23.64 23.53 -4.15
CA GLU A 380 -24.68 24.09 -3.28
C GLU A 380 -24.96 23.23 -2.05
N CYS A 381 -24.75 21.91 -2.12
CA CYS A 381 -25.19 21.01 -1.07
C CYS A 381 -24.24 20.97 0.13
N ASP A 382 -24.77 21.18 1.33
CA ASP A 382 -24.07 20.87 2.57
C ASP A 382 -24.10 19.35 2.82
N ILE A 383 -22.95 18.72 2.69
CA ILE A 383 -22.74 17.29 2.89
C ILE A 383 -23.16 16.78 4.29
N HIS A 384 -23.26 17.66 5.30
CA HIS A 384 -23.66 17.28 6.64
C HIS A 384 -25.19 17.20 6.82
N THR A 385 -25.95 17.81 5.91
CA THR A 385 -27.42 17.84 5.98
C THR A 385 -28.08 16.80 5.09
N ILE A 386 -27.30 16.04 4.30
CA ILE A 386 -27.85 15.00 3.44
C ILE A 386 -28.15 13.74 4.26
N GLU A 387 -29.34 13.71 4.85
CA GLU A 387 -29.94 12.49 5.38
C GLU A 387 -30.65 11.72 4.26
N GLY A 388 -30.25 10.47 4.01
CA GLY A 388 -30.98 9.62 3.05
C GLY A 388 -30.20 8.45 2.47
N CYS A 389 -30.95 7.41 2.06
CA CYS A 389 -30.44 6.12 1.58
C CYS A 389 -29.80 6.17 0.16
N PHE A 390 -29.84 7.30 -0.53
CA PHE A 390 -29.51 7.39 -1.96
C PHE A 390 -28.11 7.94 -2.27
N ASN A 391 -27.34 8.37 -1.26
CA ASN A 391 -25.92 8.69 -1.45
C ASN A 391 -25.03 7.62 -0.79
N LEU A 392 -23.91 7.28 -1.45
CA LEU A 392 -22.93 6.31 -0.94
C LEU A 392 -22.45 6.69 0.48
N ARG A 393 -22.37 7.99 0.75
CA ARG A 393 -22.03 8.52 2.07
C ARG A 393 -23.01 8.10 3.16
N GLY A 394 -24.31 8.23 2.95
CA GLY A 394 -25.34 7.87 3.93
C GLY A 394 -25.38 6.37 4.17
N VAL A 395 -25.21 5.56 3.13
CA VAL A 395 -25.03 4.10 3.27
C VAL A 395 -23.80 3.78 4.13
N ARG A 396 -22.66 4.42 3.85
CA ARG A 396 -21.44 4.22 4.64
C ARG A 396 -21.55 4.73 6.06
N ASN A 397 -22.14 5.90 6.27
CA ASN A 397 -22.35 6.46 7.60
C ASN A 397 -23.15 5.46 8.44
N ARG A 398 -24.24 4.89 7.91
CA ARG A 398 -24.98 3.80 8.58
C ARG A 398 -24.12 2.56 8.84
N ASN A 399 -23.27 2.18 7.89
CA ASN A 399 -22.33 1.08 8.07
C ASN A 399 -21.26 1.37 9.13
N TYR A 400 -21.02 2.63 9.48
CA TYR A 400 -19.96 3.07 10.40
C TYR A 400 -20.50 3.82 11.62
N SER A 401 -21.80 3.78 11.91
CA SER A 401 -22.38 4.51 13.04
C SER A 401 -23.14 3.60 13.98
N ASP A 402 -23.02 3.87 15.27
CA ASP A 402 -24.00 3.50 16.30
C ASP A 402 -25.08 4.56 16.41
N GLU A 403 -26.17 4.28 17.15
CA GLU A 403 -27.25 5.25 17.43
C GLU A 403 -26.70 6.58 17.99
N ASP A 404 -25.63 6.51 18.81
CA ASP A 404 -25.06 7.68 19.49
C ASP A 404 -23.67 8.12 18.99
N LYS A 405 -23.06 7.38 18.04
CA LYS A 405 -21.66 7.62 17.63
C LYS A 405 -21.38 7.31 16.17
N ASN A 406 -20.95 8.33 15.43
CA ASN A 406 -20.50 8.18 14.04
C ASN A 406 -18.99 7.94 13.97
N TYR A 407 -18.57 6.77 13.48
CA TYR A 407 -17.15 6.42 13.29
C TYR A 407 -16.61 6.81 11.90
N TRP A 408 -17.34 7.59 11.10
CA TRP A 408 -16.88 8.06 9.80
C TRP A 408 -15.54 8.82 9.87
N ASP A 409 -15.40 9.68 10.90
CA ASP A 409 -14.19 10.45 11.15
C ASP A 409 -13.11 9.60 11.87
N ASP A 410 -13.47 8.42 12.39
CA ASP A 410 -12.50 7.41 12.85
C ASP A 410 -11.89 6.69 11.65
N LYS A 411 -10.82 7.29 11.16
CA LYS A 411 -10.05 6.78 10.02
C LYS A 411 -9.58 5.34 10.21
N TYR A 412 -9.17 4.94 11.41
CA TYR A 412 -8.66 3.59 11.65
C TYR A 412 -9.79 2.59 11.52
N LYS A 413 -10.94 2.87 12.14
CA LYS A 413 -12.11 2.00 12.05
C LYS A 413 -12.65 1.92 10.63
N ARG A 414 -12.72 3.04 9.91
CA ARG A 414 -13.10 3.06 8.49
C ARG A 414 -12.17 2.22 7.62
N LEU A 415 -10.85 2.34 7.80
CA LEU A 415 -9.89 1.54 7.04
C LEU A 415 -9.95 0.06 7.38
N PHE A 416 -10.19 -0.28 8.65
CA PHE A 416 -10.39 -1.65 9.10
C PHE A 416 -11.58 -2.30 8.39
N TYR A 417 -12.73 -1.63 8.36
CA TYR A 417 -13.92 -2.11 7.64
C TYR A 417 -13.70 -2.23 6.13
N LEU A 418 -13.09 -1.20 5.52
CA LEU A 418 -12.78 -1.22 4.09
C LEU A 418 -11.84 -2.37 3.74
N ALA A 419 -10.78 -2.60 4.52
CA ALA A 419 -9.83 -3.68 4.28
C ALA A 419 -10.53 -5.06 4.30
N ASN A 420 -11.38 -5.28 5.30
CA ASN A 420 -12.16 -6.51 5.43
C ASN A 420 -13.18 -6.68 4.28
N GLN A 421 -13.83 -5.60 3.83
CA GLN A 421 -14.78 -5.63 2.72
C GLN A 421 -14.14 -6.09 1.39
N PHE A 422 -12.84 -5.84 1.23
CA PHE A 422 -12.06 -6.26 0.07
C PHE A 422 -11.32 -7.59 0.26
N GLY A 423 -11.49 -8.26 1.41
CA GLY A 423 -10.81 -9.53 1.69
C GLY A 423 -9.29 -9.39 1.82
N PHE A 424 -8.78 -8.19 2.14
CA PHE A 424 -7.36 -8.04 2.49
C PHE A 424 -7.06 -8.65 3.87
N ASP A 425 -8.09 -9.04 4.63
CA ASP A 425 -8.08 -9.74 5.92
C ASP A 425 -6.86 -9.37 6.79
N TYR A 426 -6.76 -8.06 7.11
CA TYR A 426 -5.60 -7.48 7.79
C TYR A 426 -5.38 -8.05 9.21
N GLN A 427 -6.41 -8.66 9.82
CA GLN A 427 -6.35 -9.25 11.15
C GLN A 427 -6.94 -10.67 11.09
N PRO A 428 -6.38 -11.63 11.85
CA PRO A 428 -6.99 -12.94 11.97
C PRO A 428 -8.34 -12.83 12.67
N ARG A 429 -9.24 -13.77 12.39
CA ARG A 429 -10.51 -14.00 13.08
C ARG A 429 -10.31 -14.81 14.35
N ILE A 430 -9.28 -15.67 14.36
CA ILE A 430 -8.90 -16.50 15.50
C ILE A 430 -7.40 -16.47 15.70
N MET A 431 -6.98 -16.33 16.95
CA MET A 431 -5.61 -16.64 17.38
C MET A 431 -5.60 -17.97 18.11
N VAL A 432 -4.92 -18.96 17.53
CA VAL A 432 -4.74 -20.30 18.10
C VAL A 432 -3.45 -20.32 18.91
N PHE A 433 -3.60 -20.31 20.24
CA PHE A 433 -2.50 -20.45 21.19
C PHE A 433 -2.14 -21.92 21.36
N VAL A 434 -0.87 -22.23 21.14
CA VAL A 434 -0.33 -23.59 21.27
C VAL A 434 0.80 -23.64 22.30
N GLU A 435 1.00 -24.79 22.93
CA GLU A 435 1.92 -24.92 24.08
C GLU A 435 3.40 -24.71 23.69
N GLY A 436 3.82 -25.15 22.50
CA GLY A 436 5.21 -25.09 22.08
C GLY A 436 5.43 -24.94 20.58
N GLU A 437 6.72 -24.88 20.21
CA GLU A 437 7.19 -24.70 18.83
C GLU A 437 6.83 -25.90 17.93
N THR A 438 6.59 -27.07 18.51
CA THR A 438 6.17 -28.27 17.77
C THR A 438 4.83 -28.04 17.08
N GLU A 439 3.79 -27.69 17.83
CA GLU A 439 2.45 -27.44 17.32
C GLU A 439 2.43 -26.21 16.39
N GLU A 440 3.18 -25.17 16.73
CA GLU A 440 3.31 -23.95 15.92
C GLU A 440 3.81 -24.24 14.50
N ARG A 441 4.70 -25.23 14.35
CA ARG A 441 5.24 -25.66 13.05
C ARG A 441 4.43 -26.73 12.35
N VAL A 442 3.78 -27.59 13.13
CA VAL A 442 3.10 -28.78 12.61
C VAL A 442 1.67 -28.48 12.20
N LEU A 443 0.91 -27.74 13.02
CA LEU A 443 -0.49 -27.44 12.72
C LEU A 443 -0.70 -26.76 11.36
N PRO A 444 0.10 -25.75 10.93
CA PRO A 444 -0.05 -25.15 9.60
C PRO A 444 -0.01 -26.18 8.46
N LYS A 445 0.84 -27.20 8.56
CA LYS A 445 0.94 -28.28 7.55
C LYS A 445 -0.29 -29.15 7.51
N ILE A 446 -0.94 -29.36 8.67
CA ILE A 446 -2.18 -30.13 8.77
C ILE A 446 -3.35 -29.33 8.19
N PHE A 447 -3.39 -28.02 8.45
CA PHE A 447 -4.33 -27.11 7.79
C PHE A 447 -4.19 -27.18 6.26
N GLU A 448 -2.98 -26.94 5.74
CA GLU A 448 -2.70 -26.95 4.29
C GLU A 448 -3.02 -28.30 3.63
N TRP A 449 -2.89 -29.41 4.37
CA TRP A 449 -3.18 -30.73 3.83
C TRP A 449 -4.68 -31.08 3.86
N TYR A 450 -5.40 -30.69 4.91
CA TYR A 450 -6.80 -31.09 5.14
C TYR A 450 -7.83 -30.07 4.66
N PHE A 451 -7.47 -28.80 4.63
CA PHE A 451 -8.26 -27.66 4.17
C PHE A 451 -7.36 -26.75 3.30
N ASP A 452 -7.37 -25.44 3.53
CA ASP A 452 -6.45 -24.47 2.94
C ASP A 452 -5.43 -23.98 3.98
N ALA A 453 -4.54 -23.09 3.58
CA ALA A 453 -3.60 -22.48 4.51
C ALA A 453 -4.39 -21.75 5.63
N PRO A 454 -3.94 -21.80 6.90
CA PRO A 454 -4.70 -21.24 8.01
C PRO A 454 -5.00 -19.75 7.82
N GLN A 455 -4.11 -19.01 7.13
CA GLN A 455 -4.31 -17.59 6.86
C GLN A 455 -5.51 -17.32 5.95
N ASP A 456 -5.83 -18.23 5.02
CA ASP A 456 -6.97 -18.12 4.11
C ASP A 456 -8.32 -18.20 4.84
N HIS A 457 -8.31 -18.76 6.05
CA HIS A 457 -9.46 -18.82 6.96
C HIS A 457 -9.40 -17.75 8.06
N GLY A 458 -8.41 -16.85 8.02
CA GLY A 458 -8.18 -15.85 9.07
C GLY A 458 -7.73 -16.47 10.39
N ILE A 459 -6.89 -17.51 10.35
CA ILE A 459 -6.37 -18.18 11.55
C ILE A 459 -4.88 -17.86 11.68
N GLU A 460 -4.49 -17.33 12.85
CA GLU A 460 -3.08 -17.13 13.22
C GLU A 460 -2.72 -18.10 14.35
N ILE A 461 -1.63 -18.85 14.20
CA ILE A 461 -1.15 -19.81 15.20
C ILE A 461 0.05 -19.19 15.91
N ILE A 462 0.02 -19.16 17.24
CA ILE A 462 1.01 -18.48 18.07
C ILE A 462 1.44 -19.39 19.22
N GLY A 463 2.75 -19.58 19.39
CA GLY A 463 3.30 -20.26 20.56
C GLY A 463 3.11 -19.46 21.85
N PHE A 464 2.55 -20.07 22.89
CA PHE A 464 2.27 -19.44 24.19
C PHE A 464 3.54 -19.05 24.97
N LYS A 465 4.69 -19.66 24.63
CA LYS A 465 6.01 -19.29 25.18
C LYS A 465 6.66 -18.08 24.48
N GLY A 466 6.18 -17.66 23.30
CA GLY A 466 6.79 -16.57 22.53
C GLY A 466 6.73 -15.18 23.21
N VAL A 467 5.81 -14.99 24.17
CA VAL A 467 5.63 -13.76 24.94
C VAL A 467 6.59 -13.68 26.14
N GLU A 468 7.47 -14.67 26.34
CA GLU A 468 8.52 -14.60 27.35
C GLU A 468 9.46 -13.39 27.18
N LYS A 469 9.53 -12.77 25.99
CA LYS A 469 10.29 -11.52 25.79
C LYS A 469 9.66 -10.27 26.44
N LEU A 470 8.40 -10.33 26.88
CA LEU A 470 7.74 -9.29 27.68
C LEU A 470 7.98 -9.45 29.20
N ILE A 471 8.77 -10.46 29.62
CA ILE A 471 9.07 -10.83 31.01
C ILE A 471 10.05 -9.86 31.71
N SER A 472 10.38 -8.72 31.11
CA SER A 472 11.26 -7.74 31.77
C SER A 472 10.72 -7.36 33.16
N THR A 473 9.41 -7.29 33.37
CA THR A 473 8.83 -6.82 34.64
C THR A 473 8.94 -7.81 35.80
N SER A 474 8.74 -9.12 35.58
CA SER A 474 8.83 -10.10 36.68
C SER A 474 10.28 -10.38 37.07
N THR A 475 11.18 -10.46 36.08
CA THR A 475 12.62 -10.58 36.31
C THR A 475 13.16 -9.32 36.97
N THR A 476 12.72 -8.12 36.57
CA THR A 476 13.08 -6.84 37.23
C THR A 476 12.54 -6.77 38.65
N ALA A 477 11.33 -7.26 38.93
CA ALA A 477 10.77 -7.30 40.28
C ALA A 477 11.56 -8.26 41.19
N LYS A 478 11.99 -9.42 40.66
CA LYS A 478 12.85 -10.37 41.36
C LYS A 478 14.25 -9.80 41.59
N GLN A 479 14.85 -9.19 40.58
CA GLN A 479 16.13 -8.47 40.70
C GLN A 479 16.05 -7.32 41.70
N LEU A 480 14.93 -6.58 41.74
CA LEU A 480 14.68 -5.55 42.75
C LEU A 480 14.59 -6.15 44.16
N ARG A 481 13.94 -7.30 44.34
CA ARG A 481 13.89 -8.02 45.63
C ARG A 481 15.29 -8.46 46.05
N ASP A 482 16.06 -9.05 45.14
CA ASP A 482 17.40 -9.55 45.41
C ASP A 482 18.33 -8.38 45.77
N LEU A 483 18.28 -7.27 45.02
CA LEU A 483 19.00 -6.04 45.30
C LEU A 483 18.60 -5.43 46.66
N ILE A 484 17.31 -5.36 46.98
CA ILE A 484 16.83 -4.89 48.31
C ILE A 484 17.32 -5.81 49.43
N THR A 485 17.43 -7.12 49.17
CA THR A 485 17.90 -8.11 50.14
C THR A 485 19.41 -8.05 50.33
N GLU A 486 20.16 -7.77 49.26
CA GLU A 486 21.60 -7.54 49.26
C GLU A 486 21.95 -6.26 50.00
N ILE A 487 21.26 -5.14 49.69
CA ILE A 487 21.38 -3.86 50.41
C ILE A 487 21.07 -4.02 51.91
N ARG A 488 20.18 -4.95 52.28
CA ARG A 488 19.87 -5.28 53.69
C ARG A 488 21.00 -6.02 54.41
N LYS A 489 21.87 -6.73 53.69
CA LYS A 489 22.98 -7.52 54.27
C LYS A 489 24.23 -6.68 54.49
N ASP A 490 24.41 -5.59 53.75
CA ASP A 490 25.62 -4.74 53.83
C ASP A 490 25.60 -3.67 54.94
N ASP A 491 24.55 -3.65 55.77
CA ASP A 491 24.39 -2.92 57.04
C ASP A 491 24.63 -1.38 57.07
N LYS A 492 23.62 -0.69 57.65
CA LYS A 492 23.59 0.69 58.24
C LYS A 492 22.76 1.80 57.55
N ILE A 493 21.62 1.50 56.92
CA ILE A 493 20.60 2.56 56.72
C ILE A 493 19.17 2.03 56.99
N PRO A 494 18.39 2.65 57.91
CA PRO A 494 17.03 2.21 58.23
C PRO A 494 16.04 2.78 57.20
N PHE A 495 16.05 2.27 55.97
CA PHE A 495 15.22 2.85 54.89
C PHE A 495 13.74 2.42 54.93
N LEU A 496 13.39 1.37 55.69
CA LEU A 496 12.03 0.86 55.78
C LEU A 496 11.67 0.59 57.24
N THR A 497 10.71 1.36 57.77
CA THR A 497 10.03 1.01 59.02
C THR A 497 9.43 -0.40 58.92
N PRO A 498 9.21 -1.12 60.04
CA PRO A 498 8.56 -2.43 60.04
C PRO A 498 7.24 -2.43 59.24
N LYS A 499 6.47 -1.33 59.30
CA LYS A 499 5.23 -1.14 58.55
C LYS A 499 5.46 -1.05 57.03
N GLN A 500 6.50 -0.36 56.58
CA GLN A 500 6.87 -0.29 55.15
C GLN A 500 7.43 -1.63 54.65
N SER A 501 8.20 -2.35 55.47
CA SER A 501 8.67 -3.71 55.16
C SER A 501 7.49 -4.67 54.98
N THR A 502 6.50 -4.64 55.88
CA THR A 502 5.27 -5.44 55.75
C THR A 502 4.46 -5.05 54.51
N LYS A 503 4.39 -3.76 54.17
CA LYS A 503 3.69 -3.29 52.96
C LYS A 503 4.41 -3.74 51.69
N LEU A 504 5.74 -3.65 51.66
CA LEU A 504 6.57 -4.12 50.54
C LEU A 504 6.46 -5.63 50.36
N ASN A 505 6.59 -6.40 51.44
CA ASN A 505 6.38 -7.85 51.40
C ASN A 505 4.98 -8.20 50.92
N LYS A 506 3.93 -7.46 51.31
CA LYS A 506 2.57 -7.65 50.77
C LYS A 506 2.46 -7.31 49.27
N ILE A 507 3.22 -6.33 48.78
CA ILE A 507 3.26 -5.99 47.35
C ILE A 507 4.03 -7.05 46.57
N ILE A 508 5.14 -7.55 47.11
CA ILE A 508 5.93 -8.65 46.54
C ILE A 508 5.09 -9.93 46.54
N ASP A 509 4.45 -10.31 47.64
CA ASP A 509 3.51 -11.44 47.70
C ASP A 509 2.39 -11.29 46.65
N LYS A 510 1.87 -10.08 46.44
CA LYS A 510 0.87 -9.82 45.39
C LYS A 510 1.45 -9.94 43.99
N LEU A 511 2.68 -9.49 43.75
CA LEU A 511 3.37 -9.61 42.46
C LEU A 511 3.86 -11.04 42.17
N GLU A 512 4.14 -11.84 43.20
CA GLU A 512 4.46 -13.27 43.11
C GLU A 512 3.19 -14.11 42.90
N ARG A 513 2.07 -13.70 43.50
CA ARG A 513 0.75 -14.32 43.26
C ARG A 513 0.15 -13.92 41.91
N MET A 514 0.38 -12.69 41.45
CA MET A 514 0.06 -12.29 40.09
C MET A 514 1.07 -12.95 39.17
N ASN A 515 0.69 -14.03 38.49
CA ASN A 515 1.53 -14.52 37.41
C ASN A 515 1.53 -13.45 36.31
N ILE A 516 2.54 -12.57 36.30
CA ILE A 516 2.67 -11.43 35.38
C ILE A 516 2.56 -11.90 33.93
N ILE A 517 3.00 -13.13 33.64
CA ILE A 517 2.85 -13.78 32.34
C ILE A 517 1.36 -13.93 31.99
N PHE A 518 0.54 -14.45 32.92
CA PHE A 518 -0.90 -14.59 32.72
C PHE A 518 -1.61 -13.24 32.64
N SER A 519 -1.20 -12.24 33.43
CA SER A 519 -1.74 -10.88 33.33
C SER A 519 -1.46 -10.23 31.97
N ASN A 520 -0.28 -10.46 31.41
CA ASN A 520 0.10 -9.98 30.08
C ASN A 520 -0.73 -10.70 29.01
N TRP A 521 -0.89 -12.02 29.12
CA TRP A 521 -1.74 -12.81 28.23
C TRP A 521 -3.20 -12.36 28.28
N SER A 522 -3.78 -12.22 29.46
CA SER A 522 -5.13 -11.68 29.64
C SER A 522 -5.29 -10.29 29.03
N SER A 523 -4.30 -9.42 29.17
CA SER A 523 -4.32 -8.08 28.56
C SER A 523 -4.24 -8.13 27.03
N PHE A 524 -3.37 -8.99 26.48
CA PHE A 524 -3.23 -9.20 25.05
C PHE A 524 -4.51 -9.78 24.44
N ILE A 525 -5.06 -10.82 25.07
CA ILE A 525 -6.31 -11.46 24.65
C ILE A 525 -7.47 -10.46 24.74
N HIS A 526 -7.60 -9.74 25.86
CA HIS A 526 -8.61 -8.70 26.03
C HIS A 526 -8.52 -7.63 24.94
N PHE A 527 -7.31 -7.11 24.67
CA PHE A 527 -7.13 -6.09 23.65
C PHE A 527 -7.58 -6.59 22.27
N ASN A 528 -7.15 -7.78 21.86
CA ASN A 528 -7.51 -8.34 20.56
C ASN A 528 -9.00 -8.70 20.46
N LEU A 529 -9.57 -9.28 21.51
CA LEU A 529 -10.99 -9.62 21.55
C LEU A 529 -11.88 -8.38 21.55
N GLU A 530 -11.55 -7.35 22.33
CA GLU A 530 -12.38 -6.14 22.46
C GLU A 530 -12.25 -5.21 21.24
N LYS A 531 -11.02 -5.01 20.73
CA LYS A 531 -10.76 -4.06 19.64
C LYS A 531 -11.00 -4.65 18.27
N TRP A 532 -10.60 -5.90 18.08
CA TRP A 532 -10.51 -6.55 16.77
C TRP A 532 -11.43 -7.76 16.65
N GLN A 533 -12.08 -8.18 17.74
CA GLN A 533 -12.98 -9.34 17.78
C GLN A 533 -12.29 -10.65 17.43
N ILE A 534 -10.99 -10.74 17.74
CA ILE A 534 -10.20 -11.94 17.48
C ILE A 534 -10.46 -12.93 18.61
N ILE A 535 -11.03 -14.08 18.26
CA ILE A 535 -11.36 -15.11 19.25
C ILE A 535 -10.07 -15.84 19.64
N PRO A 536 -9.72 -15.91 20.93
CA PRO A 536 -8.63 -16.77 21.39
C PRO A 536 -9.09 -18.23 21.35
N PHE A 537 -8.27 -19.11 20.78
CA PHE A 537 -8.49 -20.55 20.84
C PHE A 537 -7.24 -21.22 21.43
N PHE A 538 -7.41 -22.14 22.37
CA PHE A 538 -6.30 -22.75 23.10
C PHE A 538 -6.16 -24.23 22.76
N ILE A 539 -5.01 -24.64 22.24
CA ILE A 539 -4.63 -26.05 22.12
C ILE A 539 -3.53 -26.32 23.15
N ALA A 540 -3.77 -27.26 24.05
CA ALA A 540 -2.80 -27.54 25.10
C ALA A 540 -2.68 -29.01 25.46
N ASP A 541 -1.46 -29.37 25.88
CA ASP A 541 -1.16 -30.58 26.62
C ASP A 541 -1.62 -30.42 28.08
N TYR A 542 -1.93 -31.53 28.74
CA TYR A 542 -2.48 -31.51 30.11
C TYR A 542 -1.54 -30.85 31.15
N GLU A 543 -0.23 -30.89 30.91
CA GLU A 543 0.79 -30.45 31.89
C GLU A 543 1.33 -29.03 31.63
N GLY A 544 0.82 -28.39 30.58
CA GLY A 544 1.35 -27.16 30.00
C GLY A 544 1.05 -25.86 30.75
N SER A 545 1.69 -24.80 30.27
CA SER A 545 1.52 -23.41 30.68
C SER A 545 0.16 -22.86 30.29
N ILE A 546 -0.39 -23.31 29.15
CA ILE A 546 -1.77 -22.99 28.77
C ILE A 546 -2.75 -23.61 29.75
N THR A 547 -2.58 -24.88 30.13
CA THR A 547 -3.50 -25.52 31.10
C THR A 547 -3.50 -24.78 32.43
N LYS A 548 -2.32 -24.40 32.93
CA LYS A 548 -2.19 -23.53 34.12
C LYS A 548 -2.85 -22.16 33.94
N PHE A 549 -2.82 -21.58 32.74
CA PHE A 549 -3.50 -20.33 32.42
C PHE A 549 -5.03 -20.49 32.39
N LEU A 550 -5.52 -21.60 31.83
CA LEU A 550 -6.95 -21.94 31.80
C LEU A 550 -7.50 -22.19 33.21
N ASP A 551 -6.68 -22.70 34.12
CA ASP A 551 -7.03 -22.94 35.53
C ASP A 551 -6.89 -21.68 36.41
N TYR A 552 -6.27 -20.61 35.91
CA TYR A 552 -5.97 -19.39 36.68
C TYR A 552 -7.21 -18.51 37.00
N GLY A 553 -8.42 -18.97 36.68
CA GLY A 553 -9.69 -18.31 37.00
C GLY A 553 -10.39 -17.75 35.77
N ARG A 554 -10.72 -16.44 35.81
CA ARG A 554 -11.41 -15.69 34.74
C ARG A 554 -10.42 -14.85 33.91
N PRO A 555 -9.60 -15.45 33.01
CA PRO A 555 -8.53 -14.72 32.33
C PRO A 555 -9.00 -13.90 31.13
N ILE A 556 -10.26 -14.02 30.71
CA ILE A 556 -10.82 -13.31 29.57
C ILE A 556 -11.61 -12.11 30.06
N LYS A 557 -11.24 -10.91 29.63
CA LYS A 557 -12.06 -9.72 29.84
C LYS A 557 -12.76 -9.32 28.54
N PHE A 558 -14.06 -9.05 28.60
CA PHE A 558 -14.82 -8.58 27.45
C PHE A 558 -15.94 -7.66 27.92
N GLY A 559 -16.00 -6.44 27.39
CA GLY A 559 -16.76 -5.36 28.02
C GLY A 559 -16.27 -5.07 29.45
N ASP A 560 -17.22 -4.98 30.38
CA ASP A 560 -16.95 -4.68 31.80
C ASP A 560 -16.81 -5.92 32.67
N ASP A 561 -16.98 -7.12 32.10
CA ASP A 561 -17.03 -8.39 32.81
C ASP A 561 -15.79 -9.26 32.56
N ASP A 562 -15.48 -10.13 33.53
CA ASP A 562 -14.44 -11.15 33.46
C ASP A 562 -15.05 -12.56 33.32
N TYR A 563 -14.51 -13.37 32.42
CA TYR A 563 -15.00 -14.69 32.02
C TYR A 563 -13.93 -15.77 32.10
N ASN A 564 -14.38 -17.01 32.36
CA ASN A 564 -13.56 -18.20 32.13
C ASN A 564 -13.39 -18.45 30.63
N VAL A 565 -12.35 -19.20 30.24
CA VAL A 565 -12.24 -19.66 28.85
C VAL A 565 -13.30 -20.74 28.59
N PRO A 566 -14.23 -20.52 27.65
CA PRO A 566 -15.31 -21.46 27.38
C PRO A 566 -14.76 -22.73 26.73
N ARG A 567 -15.42 -23.88 26.95
CA ARG A 567 -15.00 -25.17 26.37
C ARG A 567 -14.92 -25.13 24.84
N GLN A 568 -15.74 -24.29 24.20
CA GLN A 568 -15.74 -24.08 22.76
C GLN A 568 -14.43 -23.43 22.28
N TRP A 569 -13.71 -22.69 23.12
CA TRP A 569 -12.48 -21.99 22.75
C TRP A 569 -11.20 -22.72 23.19
N ARG A 570 -11.32 -24.00 23.55
CA ARG A 570 -10.15 -24.81 23.90
C ARG A 570 -10.25 -26.23 23.37
N TYR A 571 -9.09 -26.85 23.26
CA TYR A 571 -8.90 -28.25 22.96
C TYR A 571 -7.72 -28.78 23.78
N LEU A 572 -8.05 -29.55 24.81
CA LEU A 572 -7.09 -30.21 25.70
C LEU A 572 -6.92 -31.66 25.25
N TRP A 573 -5.69 -32.04 24.89
CA TRP A 573 -5.39 -33.43 24.50
C TRP A 573 -5.68 -34.38 25.67
N GLY A 574 -6.37 -35.48 25.39
CA GLY A 574 -6.76 -36.49 26.39
C GLY A 574 -8.02 -36.16 27.19
N VAL A 575 -8.50 -34.91 27.13
CA VAL A 575 -9.71 -34.44 27.83
C VAL A 575 -10.85 -34.16 26.85
N ASP A 576 -10.59 -33.39 25.79
CA ASP A 576 -11.63 -32.96 24.85
C ASP A 576 -11.82 -33.93 23.66
N ASN A 577 -10.99 -34.98 23.56
CA ASN A 577 -11.01 -35.97 22.48
C ASN A 577 -11.59 -37.34 22.88
N ASP A 578 -12.18 -37.47 24.09
CA ASP A 578 -12.70 -38.71 24.67
C ASP A 578 -11.71 -39.90 24.65
N ASN A 579 -10.41 -39.63 24.52
CA ASN A 579 -9.34 -40.63 24.32
C ASN A 579 -9.60 -41.62 23.17
N LYS A 580 -10.19 -41.15 22.06
CA LYS A 580 -10.42 -41.93 20.86
C LYS A 580 -9.73 -41.31 19.63
N PRO A 581 -9.11 -42.11 18.74
CA PRO A 581 -8.89 -43.55 18.87
C PRO A 581 -7.74 -43.90 19.82
N PHE A 582 -6.96 -42.90 20.28
CA PHE A 582 -5.79 -43.10 21.12
C PHE A 582 -5.89 -42.35 22.45
N ILE A 583 -5.35 -42.96 23.49
CA ILE A 583 -5.21 -42.35 24.83
C ILE A 583 -3.91 -41.56 24.85
N GLY A 584 -3.95 -40.30 25.27
CA GLY A 584 -2.73 -39.49 25.40
C GLY A 584 -3.02 -38.05 25.82
N ASN A 585 -2.13 -37.50 26.65
CA ASN A 585 -2.27 -36.17 27.25
C ASN A 585 -1.45 -35.08 26.52
N ASN A 586 -0.81 -35.44 25.41
CA ASN A 586 -0.01 -34.55 24.57
C ASN A 586 -0.30 -34.79 23.09
N PHE A 587 0.14 -33.86 22.23
CA PHE A 587 -0.06 -33.93 20.79
C PHE A 587 0.31 -35.28 20.17
N GLU A 588 1.50 -35.82 20.45
CA GLU A 588 1.96 -37.05 19.80
C GLU A 588 1.17 -38.28 20.25
N LEU A 589 1.02 -38.49 21.57
CA LEU A 589 0.30 -39.64 22.09
C LEU A 589 -1.19 -39.57 21.75
N ALA A 590 -1.82 -38.39 21.77
CA ALA A 590 -3.24 -38.29 21.45
C ALA A 590 -3.55 -38.60 19.97
N ASN A 591 -2.58 -38.43 19.06
CA ASN A 591 -2.83 -38.47 17.61
C ASN A 591 -2.21 -39.67 16.88
N PHE A 592 -1.27 -40.39 17.48
CA PHE A 592 -0.54 -41.46 16.79
C PHE A 592 -0.51 -42.77 17.58
N THR A 593 -0.46 -43.88 16.85
CA THR A 593 -0.28 -45.23 17.42
C THR A 593 1.14 -45.40 17.99
N ASP A 594 1.32 -46.36 18.89
CA ASP A 594 2.66 -46.67 19.43
C ASP A 594 3.65 -47.09 18.34
N SER A 595 3.18 -47.81 17.31
CA SER A 595 3.99 -48.18 16.15
C SER A 595 4.42 -46.97 15.31
N GLU A 596 3.52 -46.01 15.08
CA GLU A 596 3.85 -44.79 14.32
C GLU A 596 4.90 -43.96 15.07
N ILE A 597 4.72 -43.82 16.40
CA ILE A 597 5.66 -43.11 17.27
C ILE A 597 7.02 -43.79 17.26
N LYS A 598 7.06 -45.13 17.39
CA LYS A 598 8.30 -45.89 17.33
C LYS A 598 9.06 -45.64 16.03
N VAL A 599 8.37 -45.73 14.89
CA VAL A 599 8.99 -45.51 13.57
C VAL A 599 9.57 -44.11 13.45
N ALA A 600 8.82 -43.09 13.85
CA ALA A 600 9.29 -41.70 13.76
C ALA A 600 10.47 -41.42 14.68
N ILE A 601 10.46 -41.99 15.89
CA ILE A 601 11.58 -41.89 16.83
C ILE A 601 12.82 -42.61 16.29
N ASP A 602 12.65 -43.84 15.79
CA ASP A 602 13.76 -44.65 15.27
C ASP A 602 14.44 -43.97 14.08
N GLU A 603 13.69 -43.23 13.25
CA GLU A 603 14.23 -42.45 12.14
C GLU A 603 15.05 -41.22 12.61
N VAL A 604 14.73 -40.64 13.77
CA VAL A 604 15.46 -39.48 14.32
C VAL A 604 16.62 -39.88 15.22
N LEU A 605 16.50 -41.01 15.93
CA LEU A 605 17.42 -41.47 16.98
C LEU A 605 18.13 -42.79 16.65
N ASP A 606 18.12 -43.22 15.38
CA ASP A 606 18.77 -44.43 14.86
C ASP A 606 18.37 -45.73 15.58
N GLY A 607 17.06 -46.02 15.66
CA GLY A 607 16.55 -47.38 15.97
C GLY A 607 16.59 -47.84 17.43
N SER A 608 16.61 -46.91 18.40
CA SER A 608 17.05 -47.21 19.77
C SER A 608 15.96 -47.23 20.84
N ILE A 609 14.67 -47.14 20.49
CA ILE A 609 13.58 -47.07 21.49
C ILE A 609 12.68 -48.32 21.47
N ASN A 610 12.44 -48.87 22.65
CA ASN A 610 11.53 -49.99 22.87
C ASN A 610 10.06 -49.52 22.84
N ILE A 611 9.22 -50.19 22.05
CA ILE A 611 7.77 -49.95 21.97
C ILE A 611 7.06 -50.16 23.30
N GLU A 612 7.52 -51.09 24.15
CA GLU A 612 6.95 -51.30 25.48
C GLU A 612 7.08 -50.05 26.35
N LYS A 613 8.14 -49.25 26.17
CA LYS A 613 8.31 -47.97 26.87
C LYS A 613 7.31 -46.92 26.39
N ILE A 614 6.96 -46.92 25.10
CA ILE A 614 5.93 -46.04 24.54
C ILE A 614 4.55 -46.37 25.15
N ILE A 615 4.22 -47.66 25.22
CA ILE A 615 2.99 -48.16 25.85
C ILE A 615 2.95 -47.78 27.32
N GLU A 616 4.07 -47.96 28.04
CA GLU A 616 4.20 -47.60 29.45
C GLU A 616 3.94 -46.10 29.67
N ILE A 617 4.67 -45.20 28.99
CA ILE A 617 4.49 -43.76 29.19
C ILE A 617 3.07 -43.31 28.83
N ARG A 618 2.46 -43.91 27.81
CA ARG A 618 1.07 -43.63 27.41
C ARG A 618 0.09 -44.03 28.50
N SER A 619 0.26 -45.22 29.07
CA SER A 619 -0.59 -45.73 30.17
C SER A 619 -0.47 -44.87 31.44
N LEU A 620 0.71 -44.30 31.67
CA LEU A 620 0.99 -43.39 32.78
C LEU A 620 0.56 -41.94 32.49
N GLY A 621 0.16 -41.63 31.26
CA GLY A 621 -0.24 -40.28 30.84
C GLY A 621 0.92 -39.28 30.73
N LEU A 622 2.15 -39.77 30.58
CA LEU A 622 3.38 -38.95 30.55
C LEU A 622 3.65 -38.34 29.16
N GLY A 623 4.51 -37.31 29.14
CA GLY A 623 5.03 -36.66 27.94
C GLY A 623 5.88 -37.57 27.05
N ILE A 624 5.92 -37.33 25.73
CA ILE A 624 6.89 -38.00 24.83
C ILE A 624 8.36 -37.71 25.21
N ASN A 625 8.60 -36.61 25.93
CA ASN A 625 9.92 -36.26 26.43
C ASN A 625 10.42 -37.21 27.53
N GLU A 626 9.53 -37.89 28.25
CA GLU A 626 9.87 -38.87 29.29
C GLU A 626 10.36 -40.22 28.70
N LEU A 627 10.26 -40.34 27.37
CA LEU A 627 10.56 -41.57 26.66
C LEU A 627 12.07 -41.80 26.53
N ASP A 628 12.85 -40.75 26.27
CA ASP A 628 14.31 -40.78 26.20
C ASP A 628 14.85 -39.35 26.25
N GLU A 629 15.96 -39.11 26.97
CA GLU A 629 16.58 -37.78 27.09
C GLU A 629 16.94 -37.15 25.73
N ARG A 630 17.18 -37.97 24.71
CA ARG A 630 17.49 -37.52 23.35
C ARG A 630 16.27 -37.01 22.60
N VAL A 631 15.05 -37.37 23.02
CA VAL A 631 13.80 -36.81 22.46
C VAL A 631 13.67 -35.34 22.83
N ASP A 632 14.02 -34.98 24.07
CA ASP A 632 13.99 -33.60 24.57
C ASP A 632 15.16 -32.74 24.06
N ALA A 633 16.12 -33.33 23.33
CA ALA A 633 17.20 -32.58 22.73
C ALA A 633 16.67 -31.53 21.71
N PRO A 634 17.28 -30.34 21.61
CA PRO A 634 16.75 -29.23 20.82
C PRO A 634 16.40 -29.62 19.39
N GLY A 635 15.13 -29.47 19.03
CA GLY A 635 14.60 -29.71 17.69
C GLY A 635 14.28 -31.17 17.36
N ASN A 636 14.61 -32.15 18.22
CA ASN A 636 14.29 -33.56 17.95
C ASN A 636 12.79 -33.85 18.04
N LYS A 637 12.10 -33.35 19.08
CA LYS A 637 10.62 -33.41 19.17
C LYS A 637 9.94 -32.89 17.90
N ILE A 638 10.40 -31.75 17.37
CA ILE A 638 9.88 -31.15 16.13
C ILE A 638 10.11 -32.07 14.93
N LYS A 639 11.30 -32.68 14.79
CA LYS A 639 11.58 -33.64 13.71
C LYS A 639 10.68 -34.88 13.80
N ILE A 640 10.53 -35.44 15.00
CA ILE A 640 9.66 -36.60 15.26
C ILE A 640 8.22 -36.27 14.86
N ALA A 641 7.67 -35.14 15.33
CA ALA A 641 6.32 -34.72 14.99
C ALA A 641 6.12 -34.48 13.47
N ASN A 642 7.13 -33.94 12.78
CA ASN A 642 7.09 -33.80 11.32
C ASN A 642 7.06 -35.15 10.60
N ILE A 643 7.87 -36.12 11.04
CA ILE A 643 7.88 -37.47 10.45
C ILE A 643 6.54 -38.17 10.70
N LEU A 644 6.00 -38.06 11.92
CA LEU A 644 4.67 -38.57 12.26
C LEU A 644 3.59 -38.06 11.31
N ILE A 645 3.56 -36.75 11.05
CA ILE A 645 2.58 -36.12 10.17
C ILE A 645 2.82 -36.45 8.70
N ASN A 646 4.07 -36.45 8.23
CA ASN A 646 4.38 -36.82 6.86
C ASN A 646 4.00 -38.28 6.57
N ASN A 647 4.29 -39.18 7.51
CA ASN A 647 3.89 -40.58 7.42
C ASN A 647 2.38 -40.75 7.45
N LEU A 648 1.67 -39.95 8.25
CA LEU A 648 0.21 -39.91 8.28
C LEU A 648 -0.36 -39.53 6.91
N PHE A 649 0.13 -38.44 6.30
CA PHE A 649 -0.32 -37.98 4.98
C PHE A 649 0.01 -38.98 3.88
N LYS A 650 1.20 -39.56 3.92
CA LYS A 650 1.61 -40.59 2.97
C LYS A 650 0.72 -41.83 3.09
N ASN A 651 0.44 -42.29 4.31
CA ASN A 651 -0.45 -43.42 4.54
C ASN A 651 -1.87 -43.16 3.98
N TYR A 652 -2.39 -41.94 4.13
CA TYR A 652 -3.65 -41.56 3.51
C TYR A 652 -3.59 -41.61 1.97
N GLN A 653 -2.55 -41.02 1.37
CA GLN A 653 -2.37 -41.01 -0.09
C GLN A 653 -2.24 -42.43 -0.65
N ASP A 654 -1.53 -43.31 0.03
CA ASP A 654 -1.26 -44.67 -0.40
C ASP A 654 -2.48 -45.60 -0.23
N ARG A 655 -3.29 -45.39 0.82
CA ARG A 655 -4.35 -46.34 1.23
C ARG A 655 -5.77 -45.82 1.12
N GLY A 656 -5.97 -44.51 0.99
CA GLY A 656 -7.30 -43.86 0.98
C GLY A 656 -8.07 -44.02 2.29
N ASP A 657 -7.37 -44.20 3.43
CA ASP A 657 -7.99 -44.48 4.72
C ASP A 657 -8.63 -43.22 5.33
N SER A 658 -9.95 -43.09 5.20
CA SER A 658 -10.71 -41.96 5.73
C SER A 658 -10.72 -41.87 7.27
N SER A 659 -10.39 -42.96 7.99
CA SER A 659 -10.35 -42.96 9.46
C SER A 659 -9.28 -42.04 10.04
N ILE A 660 -8.31 -41.61 9.21
CA ILE A 660 -7.32 -40.59 9.58
C ILE A 660 -8.02 -39.29 10.01
N SER A 661 -9.15 -38.93 9.38
CA SER A 661 -9.93 -37.73 9.71
C SER A 661 -10.69 -37.81 11.06
N ASP A 662 -10.70 -38.98 11.69
CA ASP A 662 -11.25 -39.19 13.03
C ASP A 662 -10.20 -38.94 14.13
N ARG A 663 -8.94 -38.68 13.76
CA ARG A 663 -7.90 -38.37 14.75
C ARG A 663 -8.19 -37.02 15.45
N PRO A 664 -7.85 -36.90 16.75
CA PRO A 664 -8.13 -35.71 17.57
C PRO A 664 -7.70 -34.38 16.94
N VAL A 665 -6.57 -34.35 16.25
CA VAL A 665 -6.06 -33.12 15.61
C VAL A 665 -7.00 -32.60 14.52
N PHE A 666 -7.64 -33.48 13.74
CA PHE A 666 -8.61 -33.05 12.73
C PHE A 666 -9.92 -32.60 13.36
N ILE A 667 -10.31 -33.17 14.51
CA ILE A 667 -11.43 -32.67 15.31
C ILE A 667 -11.14 -31.26 15.82
N ALA A 668 -9.93 -31.03 16.35
CA ALA A 668 -9.50 -29.71 16.82
C ALA A 668 -9.49 -28.68 15.67
N ILE A 669 -8.96 -29.05 14.49
CA ILE A 669 -8.93 -28.19 13.31
C ILE A 669 -10.35 -27.86 12.83
N ARG A 670 -11.25 -28.85 12.73
CA ARG A 670 -12.66 -28.60 12.36
C ARG A 670 -13.31 -27.59 13.31
N LYS A 671 -13.10 -27.76 14.62
CA LYS A 671 -13.61 -26.85 15.65
C LYS A 671 -13.08 -25.42 15.47
N ILE A 672 -11.79 -25.25 15.18
CA ILE A 672 -11.20 -23.93 14.90
C ILE A 672 -11.85 -23.30 13.66
N ILE A 673 -12.02 -24.07 12.58
CA ILE A 673 -12.60 -23.57 11.32
C ILE A 673 -14.07 -23.19 11.52
N GLU A 674 -14.84 -23.99 12.26
CA GLU A 674 -16.24 -23.67 12.58
C GLU A 674 -16.36 -22.33 13.32
N ILE A 675 -15.48 -22.08 14.29
CA ILE A 675 -15.44 -20.80 15.00
C ILE A 675 -15.01 -19.68 14.04
N ALA A 676 -14.03 -19.91 13.16
CA ALA A 676 -13.52 -18.90 12.24
C ALA A 676 -14.57 -18.51 11.19
N ALA A 677 -15.38 -19.49 10.77
CA ALA A 677 -16.51 -19.29 9.88
C ALA A 677 -17.65 -18.51 10.57
N SER A 678 -17.86 -18.73 11.87
CA SER A 678 -18.86 -18.00 12.65
C SER A 678 -18.46 -16.55 12.95
N ASN A 679 -17.16 -16.27 13.11
CA ASN A 679 -16.63 -14.94 13.39
C ASN A 679 -16.28 -14.20 12.09
N LYS A 680 -17.30 -13.66 11.42
CA LYS A 680 -17.12 -12.98 10.12
C LYS A 680 -16.21 -11.76 10.29
N PRO A 681 -15.34 -11.43 9.32
CA PRO A 681 -14.62 -10.17 9.33
C PRO A 681 -15.62 -9.02 9.42
N PRO A 682 -15.49 -8.12 10.41
CA PRO A 682 -16.37 -6.97 10.50
C PRO A 682 -16.09 -6.05 9.31
N MET A 683 -16.98 -6.09 8.31
CA MET A 683 -16.95 -5.19 7.15
C MET A 683 -17.75 -3.91 7.41
N ASN A 684 -18.53 -3.88 8.50
CA ASN A 684 -19.33 -2.76 8.95
C ASN A 684 -19.68 -2.95 10.43
N ARG A 685 -20.32 -1.93 11.01
CA ARG A 685 -20.71 -1.90 12.41
C ARG A 685 -21.79 -2.93 12.77
N MET A 686 -22.70 -3.25 11.86
CA MET A 686 -23.74 -4.27 12.13
C MET A 686 -23.11 -5.65 12.34
N ILE A 687 -22.17 -6.05 11.47
CA ILE A 687 -21.43 -7.31 11.63
C ILE A 687 -20.59 -7.27 12.90
N GLU A 688 -19.96 -6.14 13.22
CA GLU A 688 -19.23 -5.98 14.47
C GLU A 688 -20.15 -6.23 15.69
N ILE A 689 -21.35 -5.64 15.73
CA ILE A 689 -22.31 -5.84 16.82
C ILE A 689 -22.78 -7.30 16.89
N GLU A 690 -23.07 -7.91 15.74
CA GLU A 690 -23.45 -9.32 15.64
C GLU A 690 -22.35 -10.23 16.20
N ASN A 691 -21.10 -10.02 15.80
CA ASN A 691 -19.94 -10.73 16.34
C ASN A 691 -19.78 -10.51 17.85
N LYS A 692 -19.94 -9.28 18.35
CA LYS A 692 -19.87 -9.00 19.80
C LYS A 692 -20.92 -9.79 20.55
N LYS A 693 -22.14 -9.88 20.01
CA LYS A 693 -23.23 -10.67 20.59
C LYS A 693 -22.88 -12.16 20.60
N ILE A 694 -22.40 -12.71 19.48
CA ILE A 694 -21.97 -14.12 19.39
C ILE A 694 -20.87 -14.42 20.42
N ILE A 695 -19.85 -13.55 20.52
CA ILE A 695 -18.77 -13.67 21.51
C ILE A 695 -19.34 -13.68 22.93
N TYR A 696 -20.23 -12.73 23.23
CA TYR A 696 -20.84 -12.61 24.55
C TYR A 696 -21.69 -13.85 24.91
N ASP A 697 -22.46 -14.38 23.96
CA ASP A 697 -23.28 -15.57 24.14
C ASP A 697 -22.41 -16.82 24.41
N ILE A 698 -21.29 -16.96 23.69
CA ILE A 698 -20.33 -18.05 23.92
C ILE A 698 -19.68 -17.93 25.31
N LEU A 699 -19.22 -16.73 25.67
CA LEU A 699 -18.60 -16.47 26.98
C LEU A 699 -19.55 -16.76 28.14
N LYS A 700 -20.83 -16.38 28.03
CA LYS A 700 -21.87 -16.68 29.03
C LYS A 700 -22.25 -18.14 29.09
N SER A 701 -22.24 -18.86 27.96
CA SER A 701 -22.52 -20.30 27.95
C SER A 701 -21.44 -21.15 28.63
N GLY A 702 -20.26 -20.57 28.87
CA GLY A 702 -19.14 -21.21 29.54
C GLY A 702 -19.09 -20.98 31.05
N GLU A 703 -19.99 -20.14 31.61
CA GLU A 703 -20.27 -20.06 33.05
C GLU A 703 -21.24 -21.18 33.47
#